data_AF-A0AAF0Q2E8-F1
#
_entry.id   AF-A0AAF0Q2E8-F1
#
_cell.length_a   1.000
_cell.length_b   1.000
_cell.length_c   1.000
_cell.angle_alpha   90.00
_cell.angle_beta   90.00
_cell.angle_gamma   90.00
#
_symmetry.space_group_name_H-M   'P 1'
#
loop_
_entity.id
_entity.type
_entity.pdbx_description
1 polymer ?
#
loop_
_entity_poly.entity_id
_entity_poly.type
_entity_poly.pdbx_seq_one_letter_code
_entity_poly.pdbx_strand_id
1 'polypeptide(L)'
;MQEFTEWINAMEFVDPPLLGGSFTWRRGDGHSSASRIDRFLHSSQWDEAFTQIKQNLLPRIGSDHNPIMLDCGELNSNKSYFKFEQWWLRVDGFADKIKEWWLSFNINGTGSYILATKLKMLKQKLKEWRMTHRNDWKHKKEEILHQLAEMEKTRELRLLSEDELLQKVHLAMEFEEVAKQEEIAWRQRSRIQWLKKGDKNTKIFHRVATAHKRFNSIDTLVVEGNSISDPEDIKGEIINFYQKLYTETEQWRPEFKLQGLETISREERDWLQTHFEEAEVLKCIKSCASDKAPGPDGFPMCFFQSFWEVLKFDFMNAVNHFHERHEFERSLNATYVALIPKKPGATELRDFRPISLIGGVYKIFAKLLAERVKKVISKLVNKHQMAFIQGRQILDAALIASECVDSRIKGETPGIMCKLDIEKAYDHVNWDFLINILRQMGFGEKWLKWIGFCIKTVRFSILINGEPAGFFPSERGLRQGDPLSPFLFILAMQGLNSMIRVASQKKWLKGFKVGNQAGEDLQICQLLYADDTVIFCDAKAEQVCFIRIILVIFEAVSGLSVNWRKSSMFQVKEVANIQCLANILSCKIENLPTTYLGMPLGNNHKELEIWDGIVEKTEKKLATWKTQYLSLGGRITMINSVLDALPTYVMSLFPLPSKVEDRLDKLRRDFLWLGNKEGKGIHLVKWQTAQLSKKSGGLGIKNLGLQNRCLLSKWLWRFGKEGQALWKDVIVSKYGQTDSWTSNTVTSTYGVSVWRSIRNLWPKLARNICYKVGEGTRILFWKDKWIGQNSLMEDFADLYSFCDNPGASIAEMWSQQGWNITLRRLLNDWEVDRVANLLQRLEDFPGLNTNPDAIRWKHDRDGEFSVGRMYKRDLAAHPGGIFGPWKQIWKSNTPTKIKCFTWLVCRRACLTQERLKKRGFQIVSRCFFCHEKEETNNHLFLHCRVTSQIWYMFQSIVQDPWVVPEHTADLLNCWMRRGGSKTQKKWWNLVPSCIWWSIWKERNNRCFKNITNPMQKVKENCINTLFFWCKEEGIYEVDQVVDFLGSL
;
A
#
# COMPACT_ATOMS: atom_id res chain seq x y z
N MET A 1 26.56 -29.33 32.62
CA MET A 1 26.85 -27.98 33.17
C MET A 1 28.35 -27.73 33.26
N GLN A 2 29.16 -28.66 33.79
CA GLN A 2 30.63 -28.55 33.78
C GLN A 2 31.23 -28.29 32.38
N GLU A 3 30.90 -29.11 31.38
CA GLU A 3 31.37 -28.91 29.98
C GLU A 3 31.00 -27.52 29.41
N PHE A 4 29.86 -26.96 29.82
CA PHE A 4 29.43 -25.64 29.35
C PHE A 4 30.22 -24.51 30.04
N THR A 5 30.52 -24.67 31.33
CA THR A 5 31.40 -23.75 32.07
C THR A 5 32.83 -23.83 31.55
N GLU A 6 33.32 -25.02 31.22
CA GLU A 6 34.61 -25.21 30.56
C GLU A 6 34.66 -24.55 29.19
N TRP A 7 33.59 -24.64 28.40
CA TRP A 7 33.48 -23.95 27.11
C TRP A 7 33.46 -22.42 27.25
N ILE A 8 32.76 -21.87 28.24
CA ILE A 8 32.76 -20.41 28.52
C ILE A 8 34.18 -19.95 28.83
N ASN A 9 34.89 -20.68 29.69
CA ASN A 9 36.27 -20.37 30.06
C ASN A 9 37.23 -20.52 28.88
N ALA A 10 37.07 -21.56 28.06
CA ALA A 10 37.91 -21.80 26.88
C ALA A 10 37.72 -20.76 25.78
N MET A 11 36.54 -20.13 25.71
CA MET A 11 36.22 -19.06 24.76
C MET A 11 36.44 -17.66 25.35
N GLU A 12 37.01 -17.56 26.56
CA GLU A 12 37.27 -16.30 27.27
C GLU A 12 36.04 -15.40 27.42
N PHE A 13 34.85 -16.00 27.54
CA PHE A 13 33.62 -15.26 27.78
C PHE A 13 33.42 -14.99 29.27
N VAL A 14 32.96 -13.79 29.59
CA VAL A 14 32.56 -13.38 30.92
C VAL A 14 31.06 -13.65 31.11
N ASP A 15 30.70 -14.35 32.18
CA ASP A 15 29.32 -14.54 32.65
C ASP A 15 29.03 -13.58 33.81
N PRO A 16 28.44 -12.39 33.55
CA PRO A 16 28.18 -11.40 34.59
C PRO A 16 27.18 -11.92 35.63
N PRO A 17 27.34 -11.54 36.91
CA PRO A 17 26.46 -11.97 37.98
C PRO A 17 25.02 -11.52 37.72
N LEU A 18 24.07 -12.42 37.99
CA LEU A 18 22.64 -12.11 37.88
C LEU A 18 22.17 -11.34 39.11
N LEU A 19 21.77 -10.09 38.92
CA LEU A 19 21.23 -9.21 39.96
C LEU A 19 19.70 -9.36 40.04
N GLY A 20 19.14 -9.40 41.24
CA GLY A 20 17.68 -9.47 41.45
C GLY A 20 17.08 -10.86 41.63
N GLY A 21 17.90 -11.93 41.61
CA GLY A 21 17.51 -13.29 41.98
C GLY A 21 18.48 -14.36 41.48
N SER A 22 18.37 -15.60 41.99
CA SER A 22 19.36 -16.66 41.73
C SER A 22 19.04 -17.58 40.55
N PHE A 23 17.78 -17.59 40.08
CA PHE A 23 17.31 -18.55 39.07
C PHE A 23 16.53 -17.85 37.96
N THR A 24 16.72 -18.30 36.70
CA THR A 24 16.02 -17.75 35.53
C THR A 24 14.89 -18.65 35.05
N TRP A 25 14.80 -19.89 35.54
CA TRP A 25 13.78 -20.87 35.17
C TRP A 25 13.29 -21.66 36.38
N ARG A 26 11.99 -21.97 36.41
CA ARG A 26 11.35 -22.77 37.47
C ARG A 26 10.28 -23.72 36.92
N ARG A 27 10.20 -24.92 37.47
CA ARG A 27 9.23 -25.97 37.08
C ARG A 27 7.96 -25.92 37.94
N GLY A 28 6.82 -25.58 37.33
CA GLY A 28 5.49 -25.75 37.92
C GLY A 28 5.19 -24.90 39.17
N ASP A 29 4.02 -25.14 39.73
CA ASP A 29 3.37 -24.39 40.82
C ASP A 29 3.97 -24.75 42.20
N GLY A 30 4.61 -25.91 42.30
CA GLY A 30 5.19 -26.47 43.53
C GLY A 30 6.70 -26.67 43.44
N HIS A 31 7.44 -25.61 43.79
CA HIS A 31 8.79 -25.50 44.38
C HIS A 31 9.90 -26.57 44.18
N SER A 32 9.79 -27.56 43.30
CA SER A 32 10.70 -28.72 43.33
C SER A 32 11.93 -28.61 42.42
N SER A 33 11.99 -27.66 41.48
CA SER A 33 13.19 -27.46 40.63
C SER A 33 13.30 -26.03 40.08
N ALA A 34 14.46 -25.39 40.29
CA ALA A 34 14.82 -24.09 39.76
C ALA A 34 16.26 -24.11 39.22
N SER A 35 16.54 -23.39 38.12
CA SER A 35 17.90 -23.33 37.55
C SER A 35 18.15 -22.00 36.82
N ARG A 36 19.43 -21.59 36.73
CA ARG A 36 19.91 -20.44 35.93
C ARG A 36 20.36 -20.94 34.56
N ILE A 37 19.40 -21.01 33.65
CA ILE A 37 19.61 -21.50 32.27
C ILE A 37 19.70 -20.38 31.23
N ASP A 38 19.31 -19.14 31.60
CA ASP A 38 19.42 -17.97 30.75
C ASP A 38 20.58 -17.09 31.24
N ARG A 39 21.55 -16.77 30.36
CA ARG A 39 22.75 -16.00 30.67
C ARG A 39 23.13 -15.10 29.50
N PHE A 40 23.65 -13.91 29.77
CA PHE A 40 24.46 -13.19 28.78
C PHE A 40 25.91 -13.61 28.95
N LEU A 41 26.60 -13.76 27.83
CA LEU A 41 28.04 -13.99 27.80
C LEU A 41 28.62 -12.88 26.91
N HIS A 42 29.64 -12.20 27.38
CA HIS A 42 30.31 -11.13 26.62
C HIS A 42 31.83 -11.34 26.62
N SER A 43 32.49 -10.81 25.60
CA SER A 43 33.95 -10.84 25.50
C SER A 43 34.58 -9.72 26.32
N SER A 44 35.89 -9.82 26.58
CA SER A 44 36.72 -8.77 27.18
C SER A 44 36.67 -7.45 26.40
N GLN A 45 36.69 -7.51 25.05
CA GLN A 45 36.54 -6.34 24.18
C GLN A 45 35.21 -5.59 24.40
N TRP A 46 34.16 -6.30 24.82
CA TRP A 46 32.87 -5.71 25.10
C TRP A 46 32.86 -4.97 26.44
N ASP A 47 33.60 -5.48 27.44
CA ASP A 47 33.83 -4.80 28.73
C ASP A 47 34.60 -3.48 28.56
N GLU A 48 35.55 -3.43 27.62
CA GLU A 48 36.29 -2.19 27.32
C GLU A 48 35.42 -1.13 26.63
N ALA A 49 34.44 -1.55 25.83
CA ALA A 49 33.59 -0.65 25.04
C ALA A 49 32.43 -0.04 25.83
N PHE A 50 32.01 -0.64 26.96
CA PHE A 50 30.86 -0.21 27.75
C PHE A 50 31.22 -0.06 29.22
N THR A 51 30.98 1.12 29.79
CA THR A 51 31.46 1.48 31.13
C THR A 51 30.66 0.89 32.30
N GLN A 52 29.47 0.33 32.05
CA GLN A 52 28.64 -0.30 33.08
C GLN A 52 27.86 -1.51 32.53
N ILE A 53 28.38 -2.72 32.70
CA ILE A 53 27.70 -3.95 32.32
C ILE A 53 27.02 -4.59 33.54
N LYS A 54 25.69 -4.65 33.54
CA LYS A 54 24.90 -5.29 34.62
C LYS A 54 23.87 -6.25 34.04
N GLN A 55 23.85 -7.49 34.53
CA GLN A 55 22.81 -8.44 34.18
C GLN A 55 21.71 -8.45 35.25
N ASN A 56 20.54 -7.93 34.91
CA ASN A 56 19.38 -7.83 35.80
C ASN A 56 18.32 -8.90 35.49
N LEU A 57 17.77 -9.52 36.52
CA LEU A 57 16.59 -10.38 36.47
C LEU A 57 15.34 -9.51 36.45
N LEU A 58 14.47 -9.71 35.46
CA LEU A 58 13.20 -9.03 35.36
C LEU A 58 12.04 -9.91 35.85
N PRO A 59 10.94 -9.32 36.36
CA PRO A 59 9.78 -10.06 36.85
C PRO A 59 9.12 -10.89 35.75
N ARG A 60 8.59 -12.05 36.12
CA ARG A 60 7.97 -12.98 35.17
C ARG A 60 6.47 -12.77 35.04
N ILE A 61 6.03 -12.56 33.80
CA ILE A 61 4.62 -12.36 33.47
C ILE A 61 4.13 -13.55 32.63
N GLY A 62 3.56 -14.56 33.31
CA GLY A 62 2.89 -15.71 32.66
C GLY A 62 3.81 -16.71 31.93
N SER A 63 5.14 -16.59 32.06
CA SER A 63 6.12 -17.57 31.56
C SER A 63 6.58 -18.51 32.69
N ASP A 64 7.30 -19.58 32.36
CA ASP A 64 8.11 -20.40 33.26
C ASP A 64 9.56 -19.90 33.40
N HIS A 65 9.95 -18.90 32.61
CA HIS A 65 11.24 -18.20 32.67
C HIS A 65 11.10 -16.76 33.15
N ASN A 66 12.11 -16.28 33.89
CA ASN A 66 12.32 -14.87 34.19
C ASN A 66 13.15 -14.24 33.05
N PRO A 67 12.69 -13.14 32.44
CA PRO A 67 13.51 -12.43 31.46
C PRO A 67 14.79 -11.89 32.12
N ILE A 68 15.90 -11.89 31.40
CA ILE A 68 17.15 -11.25 31.82
C ILE A 68 17.46 -10.05 30.91
N MET A 69 17.99 -8.98 31.50
CA MET A 69 18.37 -7.75 30.80
C MET A 69 19.86 -7.46 31.04
N LEU A 70 20.60 -7.17 29.97
CA LEU A 70 21.94 -6.63 30.05
C LEU A 70 21.86 -5.11 29.92
N ASP A 71 22.16 -4.40 30.99
CA ASP A 71 22.36 -2.96 31.01
C ASP A 71 23.82 -2.68 30.66
N CYS A 72 24.08 -1.73 29.77
CA CYS A 72 25.41 -1.35 29.26
C CYS A 72 25.69 0.16 29.43
N GLY A 73 24.89 0.86 30.25
CA GLY A 73 24.99 2.31 30.44
C GLY A 73 24.21 3.16 29.43
N GLU A 74 24.23 4.49 29.61
CA GLU A 74 23.53 5.43 28.73
C GLU A 74 24.30 5.69 27.43
N LEU A 75 23.73 5.28 26.29
CA LEU A 75 24.16 5.77 24.99
C LEU A 75 23.74 7.24 24.84
N ASN A 76 24.71 8.13 24.59
CA ASN A 76 24.50 9.56 24.38
C ASN A 76 23.21 9.82 23.59
N SER A 77 22.21 10.38 24.27
CA SER A 77 20.91 10.62 23.66
C SER A 77 21.01 11.85 22.78
N ASN A 78 20.98 11.67 21.46
CA ASN A 78 20.87 12.80 20.54
C ASN A 78 19.57 13.57 20.85
N LYS A 79 19.64 14.90 20.92
CA LYS A 79 18.48 15.77 21.12
C LYS A 79 17.49 15.59 19.97
N SER A 80 16.42 14.82 20.20
CA SER A 80 15.34 14.65 19.23
C SER A 80 14.47 15.91 19.16
N TYR A 81 14.12 16.35 17.96
CA TYR A 81 13.11 17.39 17.76
C TYR A 81 11.70 16.93 18.17
N PHE A 82 10.83 17.89 18.48
CA PHE A 82 9.45 17.64 18.92
C PHE A 82 8.61 17.00 17.82
N LYS A 83 7.85 15.98 18.20
CA LYS A 83 6.83 15.32 17.37
C LYS A 83 5.64 15.00 18.26
N PHE A 84 4.44 15.33 17.81
CA PHE A 84 3.21 14.87 18.45
C PHE A 84 3.15 13.34 18.44
N GLU A 85 2.86 12.72 19.58
CA GLU A 85 2.77 11.27 19.72
C GLU A 85 1.30 10.83 19.62
N GLN A 86 1.00 9.89 18.72
CA GLN A 86 -0.39 9.57 18.38
C GLN A 86 -1.19 8.94 19.52
N TRP A 87 -0.50 8.28 20.45
CA TRP A 87 -1.15 7.64 21.59
C TRP A 87 -1.74 8.67 22.57
N TRP A 88 -1.32 9.95 22.54
CA TRP A 88 -1.94 11.02 23.32
C TRP A 88 -3.44 11.16 23.04
N LEU A 89 -3.88 10.86 21.81
CA LEU A 89 -5.30 10.88 21.43
C LEU A 89 -6.15 9.80 22.11
N ARG A 90 -5.53 8.83 22.80
CA ARG A 90 -6.23 7.76 23.54
C ARG A 90 -6.21 7.98 25.05
N VAL A 91 -5.56 9.04 25.52
CA VAL A 91 -5.51 9.38 26.94
C VAL A 91 -6.78 10.14 27.28
N ASP A 92 -7.53 9.64 28.25
CA ASP A 92 -8.78 10.27 28.70
C ASP A 92 -8.49 11.70 29.22
N GLY A 93 -9.37 12.64 28.89
CA GLY A 93 -9.21 14.07 29.23
C GLY A 93 -8.17 14.85 28.42
N PHE A 94 -7.36 14.21 27.57
CA PHE A 94 -6.37 14.92 26.75
C PHE A 94 -7.02 15.92 25.78
N ALA A 95 -8.16 15.56 25.20
CA ALA A 95 -8.87 16.44 24.26
C ALA A 95 -9.37 17.73 24.94
N ASP A 96 -9.87 17.61 26.17
CA ASP A 96 -10.34 18.75 26.95
C ASP A 96 -9.18 19.67 27.33
N LYS A 97 -8.01 19.11 27.68
CA LYS A 97 -6.78 19.89 27.94
C LYS A 97 -6.31 20.68 26.72
N ILE A 98 -6.36 20.10 25.51
CA ILE A 98 -6.05 20.85 24.28
C ILE A 98 -7.00 22.03 24.11
N LYS A 99 -8.30 21.82 24.32
CA LYS A 99 -9.32 22.87 24.22
C LYS A 99 -9.10 23.98 25.25
N GLU A 100 -8.83 23.61 26.51
CA GLU A 100 -8.51 24.53 27.61
C GLU A 100 -7.29 25.39 27.26
N TRP A 101 -6.16 24.77 26.89
CA TRP A 101 -4.95 25.50 26.53
C TRP A 101 -5.15 26.41 25.32
N TRP A 102 -5.80 25.91 24.26
CA TRP A 102 -6.01 26.69 23.05
C TRP A 102 -6.85 27.95 23.28
N LEU A 103 -7.91 27.85 24.09
CA LEU A 103 -8.78 28.97 24.45
C LEU A 103 -8.12 29.95 25.44
N SER A 104 -7.15 29.49 26.24
CA SER A 104 -6.41 30.35 27.17
C SER A 104 -5.43 31.32 26.50
N PHE A 105 -5.07 31.08 25.23
CA PHE A 105 -4.08 31.88 24.52
C PHE A 105 -4.69 33.14 23.90
N ASN A 106 -4.45 34.30 24.53
CA ASN A 106 -4.81 35.61 23.97
C ASN A 106 -3.62 36.22 23.23
N ILE A 107 -3.75 36.33 21.90
CA ILE A 107 -2.69 36.82 21.01
C ILE A 107 -3.28 37.83 20.03
N ASN A 108 -2.64 38.99 19.90
CA ASN A 108 -3.01 40.02 18.92
C ASN A 108 -2.09 39.94 17.70
N GLY A 109 -2.64 40.12 16.50
CA GLY A 109 -1.88 40.16 15.26
C GLY A 109 -2.70 39.72 14.04
N THR A 110 -2.03 39.44 12.92
CA THR A 110 -2.69 38.90 11.73
C THR A 110 -3.18 37.47 11.97
N GLY A 111 -4.21 37.02 11.25
CA GLY A 111 -4.77 35.68 11.43
C GLY A 111 -3.73 34.56 11.33
N SER A 112 -2.79 34.68 10.38
CA SER A 112 -1.69 33.69 10.23
C SER A 112 -0.66 33.75 11.37
N TYR A 113 -0.37 34.94 11.91
CA TYR A 113 0.52 35.13 13.06
C TYR A 113 -0.08 34.55 14.35
N ILE A 114 -1.37 34.79 14.59
CA ILE A 114 -2.11 34.24 15.74
C ILE A 114 -2.03 32.72 15.72
N LEU A 115 -2.37 32.10 14.59
CA LEU A 115 -2.34 30.64 14.45
C LEU A 115 -0.93 30.07 14.69
N ALA A 116 0.09 30.66 14.06
CA ALA A 116 1.48 30.21 14.20
C ALA A 116 1.96 30.29 15.66
N THR A 117 1.61 31.39 16.35
CA THR A 117 2.03 31.63 17.73
C THR A 117 1.29 30.71 18.71
N LYS A 118 -0.03 30.51 18.53
CA LYS A 118 -0.80 29.54 19.33
C LYS A 118 -0.25 28.12 19.18
N LEU A 119 0.10 27.68 17.96
CA LEU A 119 0.73 26.38 17.74
C LEU A 119 2.10 26.27 18.43
N LYS A 120 2.90 27.34 18.44
CA LYS A 120 4.18 27.40 19.14
C LYS A 120 4.01 27.29 20.66
N MET A 121 3.04 27.98 21.24
CA MET A 121 2.71 27.90 22.67
C MET A 121 2.15 26.51 23.04
N LEU A 122 1.26 25.96 22.22
CA LEU A 122 0.73 24.61 22.41
C LEU A 122 1.84 23.56 22.38
N LYS A 123 2.81 23.70 21.47
CA LYS A 123 4.00 22.84 21.40
C LYS A 123 4.81 22.87 22.70
N GLN A 124 4.92 24.01 23.38
CA GLN A 124 5.58 24.09 24.69
C GLN A 124 4.77 23.35 25.76
N LYS A 125 3.45 23.57 25.83
CA LYS A 125 2.56 22.84 26.75
C LYS A 125 2.59 21.33 26.55
N LEU A 126 2.64 20.89 25.30
CA LEU A 126 2.76 19.46 24.96
C LEU A 126 4.12 18.87 25.32
N LYS A 127 5.20 19.67 25.28
CA LYS A 127 6.51 19.23 25.78
C LYS A 127 6.49 19.07 27.30
N GLU A 128 5.90 20.01 28.02
CA GLU A 128 5.69 19.94 29.47
C GLU A 128 4.86 18.69 29.83
N TRP A 129 3.71 18.52 29.17
CA TRP A 129 2.83 17.35 29.31
C TRP A 129 3.54 16.02 29.03
N ARG A 130 4.36 15.98 27.97
CA ARG A 130 5.14 14.79 27.64
C ARG A 130 6.09 14.41 28.76
N MET A 131 6.76 15.37 29.40
CA MET A 131 7.71 15.06 30.47
C MET A 131 6.98 14.54 31.71
N THR A 132 5.86 15.15 32.10
CA THR A 132 5.06 14.68 33.24
C THR A 132 4.47 13.30 32.98
N HIS A 133 3.69 13.14 31.90
CA HIS A 133 3.02 11.88 31.61
C HIS A 133 3.99 10.76 31.28
N ARG A 134 5.14 11.04 30.63
CA ARG A 134 6.12 10.01 30.30
C ARG A 134 6.77 9.41 31.54
N ASN A 135 6.98 10.24 32.54
CA ASN A 135 7.46 9.78 33.84
C ASN A 135 6.35 8.98 34.52
N ASP A 136 5.09 9.43 34.45
CA ASP A 136 3.95 8.74 35.08
C ASP A 136 3.75 7.29 34.57
N TRP A 137 3.76 7.03 33.26
CA TRP A 137 3.58 5.64 32.77
C TRP A 137 4.81 4.77 32.96
N LYS A 138 6.02 5.35 32.90
CA LYS A 138 7.25 4.60 33.20
C LYS A 138 7.30 4.23 34.66
N HIS A 139 7.00 5.17 35.55
CA HIS A 139 6.87 4.91 36.98
C HIS A 139 5.74 3.91 37.25
N LYS A 140 4.55 4.07 36.66
CA LYS A 140 3.47 3.08 36.80
C LYS A 140 3.87 1.69 36.31
N LYS A 141 4.62 1.59 35.20
CA LYS A 141 5.16 0.31 34.70
C LYS A 141 6.18 -0.29 35.67
N GLU A 142 7.12 0.52 36.13
CA GLU A 142 8.15 0.11 37.09
C GLU A 142 7.54 -0.30 38.44
N GLU A 143 6.51 0.42 38.88
CA GLU A 143 5.73 0.12 40.08
C GLU A 143 4.95 -1.19 39.95
N ILE A 144 4.21 -1.39 38.85
CA ILE A 144 3.51 -2.67 38.59
C ILE A 144 4.52 -3.82 38.53
N LEU A 145 5.67 -3.62 37.87
CA LEU A 145 6.74 -4.62 37.81
C LEU A 145 7.34 -4.87 39.20
N HIS A 146 7.50 -3.84 40.02
CA HIS A 146 7.99 -3.95 41.39
C HIS A 146 7.03 -4.74 42.28
N GLN A 147 5.74 -4.40 42.25
CA GLN A 147 4.70 -5.14 42.98
C GLN A 147 4.62 -6.60 42.52
N LEU A 148 4.71 -6.87 41.21
CA LEU A 148 4.80 -8.23 40.70
C LEU A 148 6.06 -8.95 41.18
N ALA A 149 7.20 -8.25 41.26
CA ALA A 149 8.47 -8.80 41.78
C ALA A 149 8.38 -9.12 43.28
N GLU A 150 7.75 -8.25 44.08
CA GLU A 150 7.52 -8.48 45.50
C GLU A 150 6.59 -9.67 45.73
N MET A 151 5.49 -9.77 44.99
CA MET A 151 4.62 -10.94 45.03
C MET A 151 5.35 -12.22 44.61
N GLU A 152 6.31 -12.13 43.68
CA GLU A 152 7.18 -13.25 43.33
C GLU A 152 8.15 -13.61 44.45
N LYS A 153 8.77 -12.63 45.13
CA LYS A 153 9.60 -12.85 46.33
C LYS A 153 8.80 -13.49 47.48
N THR A 154 7.61 -12.97 47.77
CA THR A 154 6.70 -13.55 48.78
C THR A 154 6.32 -14.98 48.43
N ARG A 155 6.13 -15.25 47.14
CA ARG A 155 5.90 -16.60 46.63
C ARG A 155 7.12 -17.52 46.79
N GLU A 156 8.35 -17.00 46.85
CA GLU A 156 9.53 -17.84 47.14
C GLU A 156 9.55 -18.34 48.58
N LEU A 157 8.90 -17.60 49.49
CA LEU A 157 8.87 -17.90 50.93
C LEU A 157 7.62 -18.69 51.33
N ARG A 158 6.46 -18.43 50.71
CA ARG A 158 5.18 -19.11 51.03
C ARG A 158 4.23 -19.19 49.84
N LEU A 159 3.17 -20.01 49.97
CA LEU A 159 2.04 -19.99 49.04
C LEU A 159 1.27 -18.66 49.16
N LEU A 160 0.82 -18.14 48.02
CA LEU A 160 -0.01 -16.92 47.95
C LEU A 160 -1.46 -17.26 48.32
N SER A 161 -2.16 -16.34 48.99
CA SER A 161 -3.60 -16.45 49.27
C SER A 161 -4.44 -16.24 48.01
N GLU A 162 -5.75 -16.56 48.07
CA GLU A 162 -6.67 -16.32 46.94
C GLU A 162 -6.77 -14.83 46.58
N ASP A 163 -6.78 -13.93 47.57
CA ASP A 163 -6.79 -12.48 47.34
C ASP A 163 -5.50 -11.98 46.68
N GLU A 164 -4.34 -12.52 47.07
CA GLU A 164 -3.05 -12.20 46.46
C GLU A 164 -2.97 -12.75 45.02
N LEU A 165 -3.59 -13.89 44.74
CA LEU A 165 -3.71 -14.42 43.38
C LEU A 165 -4.58 -13.52 42.50
N LEU A 166 -5.69 -13.01 43.02
CA LEU A 166 -6.57 -12.05 42.34
C LEU A 166 -5.84 -10.72 42.06
N GLN A 167 -5.12 -10.18 43.05
CA GLN A 167 -4.32 -8.97 42.88
C GLN A 167 -3.22 -9.14 41.83
N LYS A 168 -2.58 -10.32 41.78
CA LYS A 168 -1.59 -10.63 40.74
C LYS A 168 -2.20 -10.63 39.33
N VAL A 169 -3.42 -11.16 39.19
CA VAL A 169 -4.16 -11.12 37.92
C VAL A 169 -4.48 -9.67 37.54
N HIS A 170 -4.93 -8.86 38.49
CA HIS A 170 -5.21 -7.44 38.26
C HIS A 170 -3.96 -6.65 37.80
N LEU A 171 -2.82 -6.83 38.47
CA LEU A 171 -1.55 -6.20 38.09
C LEU A 171 -1.07 -6.64 36.71
N ALA A 172 -1.25 -7.91 36.36
CA ALA A 172 -0.95 -8.40 35.01
C ALA A 172 -1.83 -7.73 33.94
N MET A 173 -3.08 -7.40 34.27
CA MET A 173 -4.01 -6.72 33.37
C MET A 173 -3.69 -5.24 33.21
N GLU A 174 -3.34 -4.54 34.29
CA GLU A 174 -2.84 -3.16 34.21
C GLU A 174 -1.53 -3.08 33.41
N PHE A 175 -0.61 -4.03 33.62
CA PHE A 175 0.62 -4.11 32.83
C PHE A 175 0.34 -4.27 31.33
N GLU A 176 -0.67 -5.06 30.95
CA GLU A 176 -1.02 -5.29 29.55
C GLU A 176 -1.56 -4.01 28.88
N GLU A 177 -2.32 -3.17 29.58
CA GLU A 177 -2.78 -1.88 29.03
C GLU A 177 -1.62 -0.89 28.87
N VAL A 178 -0.68 -0.85 29.82
CA VAL A 178 0.55 -0.04 29.68
C VAL A 178 1.43 -0.55 28.54
N ALA A 179 1.59 -1.87 28.40
CA ALA A 179 2.36 -2.49 27.32
C ALA A 179 1.76 -2.22 25.93
N LYS A 180 0.43 -2.13 25.84
CA LYS A 180 -0.30 -1.79 24.60
C LYS A 180 -0.06 -0.33 24.18
N GLN A 181 0.04 0.61 25.13
CA GLN A 181 0.45 1.99 24.83
C GLN A 181 1.87 2.03 24.26
N GLU A 182 2.79 1.26 24.86
CA GLU A 182 4.16 1.12 24.35
C GLU A 182 4.21 0.46 22.96
N GLU A 183 3.37 -0.55 22.71
CA GLU A 183 3.22 -1.18 21.39
C GLU A 183 2.81 -0.16 20.31
N ILE A 184 1.90 0.77 20.61
CA ILE A 184 1.49 1.83 19.67
C ILE A 184 2.67 2.75 19.35
N ALA A 185 3.47 3.12 20.35
CA ALA A 185 4.65 3.95 20.15
C ALA A 185 5.70 3.25 19.27
N TRP A 186 6.00 1.97 19.51
CA TRP A 186 6.91 1.19 18.67
C TRP A 186 6.37 0.93 17.26
N ARG A 187 5.05 0.74 17.13
CA ARG A 187 4.39 0.64 15.83
C ARG A 187 4.60 1.89 15.00
N GLN A 188 4.42 3.08 15.59
CA GLN A 188 4.68 4.36 14.91
C GLN A 188 6.14 4.45 14.42
N ARG A 189 7.10 3.99 15.23
CA ARG A 189 8.53 3.97 14.87
C ARG A 189 8.87 2.95 13.79
N SER A 190 8.24 1.77 13.81
CA SER A 190 8.49 0.70 12.84
C SER A 190 8.02 1.02 11.41
N ARG A 191 7.05 1.95 11.26
CA ARG A 191 6.38 2.30 9.98
C ARG A 191 5.65 1.13 9.29
N ILE A 192 5.38 0.03 9.99
CA ILE A 192 4.68 -1.14 9.43
C ILE A 192 3.16 -0.92 9.43
N GLN A 193 2.57 -0.78 8.23
CA GLN A 193 1.14 -0.44 8.05
C GLN A 193 0.18 -1.64 7.96
N TRP A 194 0.65 -2.86 7.63
CA TRP A 194 -0.20 -4.02 7.37
C TRP A 194 -0.70 -4.75 8.62
N LEU A 195 -0.29 -4.33 9.82
CA LEU A 195 -0.64 -4.95 11.11
C LEU A 195 -2.05 -4.64 11.62
N LYS A 196 -2.99 -4.21 10.77
CA LYS A 196 -4.37 -3.90 11.22
C LYS A 196 -5.12 -5.13 11.80
N LYS A 197 -4.54 -6.35 11.79
CA LYS A 197 -5.20 -7.62 12.19
C LYS A 197 -4.29 -8.62 12.93
N GLY A 198 -3.81 -8.24 14.11
CA GLY A 198 -3.74 -9.18 15.26
C GLY A 198 -2.53 -10.10 15.42
N ASP A 199 -1.32 -9.67 15.06
CA ASP A 199 -0.11 -10.21 15.73
C ASP A 199 0.38 -9.12 16.70
N LYS A 200 0.47 -9.43 18.01
CA LYS A 200 1.01 -8.56 19.06
C LYS A 200 2.46 -8.16 18.72
N ASN A 201 2.97 -7.05 19.24
CA ASN A 201 4.36 -6.59 19.05
C ASN A 201 5.37 -7.75 19.24
N THR A 202 5.89 -8.29 18.13
CA THR A 202 6.89 -9.35 18.11
C THR A 202 8.30 -8.76 18.03
N LYS A 203 9.31 -9.57 18.39
CA LYS A 203 10.75 -9.30 18.14
C LYS A 203 11.04 -8.81 16.70
N ILE A 204 10.16 -9.06 15.74
CA ILE A 204 10.27 -8.53 14.36
C ILE A 204 10.24 -7.01 14.35
N PHE A 205 9.30 -6.34 15.04
CA PHE A 205 9.11 -4.89 14.90
C PHE A 205 10.29 -4.10 15.45
N HIS A 206 10.80 -4.52 16.60
CA HIS A 206 12.01 -3.96 17.19
C HIS A 206 13.20 -4.14 16.23
N ARG A 207 13.38 -5.35 15.66
CA ARG A 207 14.44 -5.61 14.69
C ARG A 207 14.30 -4.79 13.41
N VAL A 208 13.09 -4.61 12.89
CA VAL A 208 12.84 -3.79 11.69
C VAL A 208 13.09 -2.32 11.99
N ALA A 209 12.63 -1.81 13.13
CA ALA A 209 12.89 -0.42 13.55
C ALA A 209 14.40 -0.16 13.72
N THR A 210 15.12 -1.09 14.37
CA THR A 210 16.58 -1.02 14.50
C THR A 210 17.28 -1.13 13.15
N ALA A 211 16.85 -2.03 12.27
CA ALA A 211 17.39 -2.16 10.92
C ALA A 211 17.16 -0.89 10.08
N HIS A 212 15.97 -0.27 10.17
CA HIS A 212 15.71 1.02 9.53
C HIS A 212 16.58 2.14 10.12
N LYS A 213 16.82 2.15 11.45
CA LYS A 213 17.72 3.14 12.06
C LYS A 213 19.13 3.00 11.51
N ARG A 214 19.66 1.76 11.45
CA ARG A 214 20.99 1.46 10.88
C ARG A 214 21.09 1.74 9.39
N PHE A 215 20.02 1.49 8.64
CA PHE A 215 20.02 1.75 7.20
C PHE A 215 20.04 3.26 6.89
N ASN A 216 19.40 4.07 7.73
CA ASN A 216 19.30 5.52 7.53
C ASN A 216 20.39 6.33 8.25
N SER A 217 21.24 5.71 9.09
CA SER A 217 22.34 6.42 9.74
C SER A 217 23.41 6.76 8.71
N ILE A 218 23.92 7.98 8.78
CA ILE A 218 25.05 8.45 7.99
C ILE A 218 26.25 8.40 8.93
N ASP A 219 27.06 7.35 8.78
CA ASP A 219 28.23 7.08 9.63
C ASP A 219 29.53 7.58 8.98
N THR A 220 29.60 7.58 7.65
CA THR A 220 30.74 8.09 6.87
C THR A 220 30.23 8.81 5.61
N LEU A 221 30.96 9.85 5.19
CA LEU A 221 30.67 10.59 3.97
C LEU A 221 31.94 10.70 3.11
N VAL A 222 31.85 10.31 1.84
CA VAL A 222 32.93 10.49 0.87
C VAL A 222 32.68 11.78 0.09
N VAL A 223 33.61 12.73 0.21
CA VAL A 223 33.60 14.02 -0.48
C VAL A 223 34.89 14.13 -1.29
N GLU A 224 34.77 14.26 -2.62
CA GLU A 224 35.92 14.42 -3.54
C GLU A 224 37.01 13.32 -3.42
N GLY A 225 36.64 12.11 -2.96
CA GLY A 225 37.57 10.99 -2.77
C GLY A 225 38.10 10.84 -1.35
N ASN A 226 37.87 11.81 -0.46
CA ASN A 226 38.24 11.75 0.96
C ASN A 226 37.06 11.28 1.82
N SER A 227 37.32 10.36 2.75
CA SER A 227 36.30 9.84 3.68
C SER A 227 36.31 10.64 4.97
N ILE A 228 35.18 11.26 5.29
CA ILE A 228 34.93 11.99 6.52
C ILE A 228 34.09 11.10 7.46
N SER A 229 34.53 10.97 8.70
CA SER A 229 33.83 10.19 9.75
C SER A 229 33.44 11.02 10.97
N ASP A 230 33.95 12.24 11.11
CA ASP A 230 33.57 13.11 12.22
C ASP A 230 32.14 13.64 12.03
N PRO A 231 31.25 13.50 13.04
CA PRO A 231 29.86 13.93 12.93
C PRO A 231 29.64 15.42 12.66
N GLU A 232 30.51 16.31 13.16
CA GLU A 232 30.35 17.76 12.95
C GLU A 232 30.86 18.17 11.56
N ASP A 233 31.96 17.57 11.08
CA ASP A 233 32.42 17.76 9.70
C ASP A 233 31.39 17.24 8.68
N ILE A 234 30.79 16.06 8.94
CA ILE A 234 29.69 15.52 8.11
C ILE A 234 28.51 16.51 8.09
N LYS A 235 28.14 17.10 9.23
CA LYS A 235 27.07 18.11 9.28
C LYS A 235 27.41 19.34 8.44
N GLY A 236 28.63 19.87 8.58
CA GLY A 236 29.11 21.04 7.85
C GLY A 236 29.06 20.84 6.34
N GLU A 237 29.59 19.72 5.84
CA GLU A 237 29.62 19.43 4.40
C GLU A 237 28.23 19.22 3.80
N ILE A 238 27.34 18.54 4.52
CA ILE A 238 25.95 18.36 4.09
C ILE A 238 25.25 19.72 3.96
N ILE A 239 25.41 20.61 4.95
CA ILE A 239 24.82 21.96 4.92
C ILE A 239 25.36 22.75 3.73
N ASN A 240 26.68 22.79 3.55
CA ASN A 240 27.34 23.53 2.47
C ASN A 240 26.86 23.06 1.09
N PHE A 241 26.75 21.74 0.88
CA PHE A 241 26.27 21.19 -0.38
C PHE A 241 24.84 21.62 -0.71
N TYR A 242 23.91 21.50 0.24
CA TYR A 242 22.51 21.83 0.00
C TYR A 242 22.28 23.34 -0.10
N GLN A 243 23.04 24.15 0.64
CA GLN A 243 23.00 25.60 0.49
C GLN A 243 23.42 25.99 -0.94
N LYS A 244 24.56 25.47 -1.43
CA LYS A 244 25.00 25.69 -2.83
C LYS A 244 23.98 25.18 -3.86
N LEU A 245 23.32 24.04 -3.58
CA LEU A 245 22.32 23.46 -4.48
C LEU A 245 21.12 24.41 -4.68
N TYR A 246 20.64 25.02 -3.61
CA TYR A 246 19.43 25.85 -3.61
C TYR A 246 19.67 27.34 -3.91
N THR A 247 20.93 27.79 -3.95
CA THR A 247 21.32 29.12 -4.43
C THR A 247 21.25 29.19 -5.96
N GLU A 248 20.72 30.29 -6.50
CA GLU A 248 20.72 30.53 -7.95
C GLU A 248 22.07 31.14 -8.35
N THR A 249 22.72 30.52 -9.32
CA THR A 249 24.05 30.93 -9.79
C THR A 249 23.98 31.84 -11.01
N GLU A 250 22.91 31.71 -11.81
CA GLU A 250 22.71 32.48 -13.03
C GLU A 250 21.96 33.78 -12.74
N GLN A 251 22.62 34.92 -12.96
CA GLN A 251 22.03 36.25 -12.69
C GLN A 251 21.00 36.68 -13.74
N TRP A 252 21.07 36.10 -14.94
CA TRP A 252 20.19 36.46 -16.06
C TRP A 252 19.78 35.22 -16.84
N ARG A 253 18.52 35.17 -17.26
CA ARG A 253 17.97 34.13 -18.14
C ARG A 253 17.15 34.78 -19.27
N PRO A 254 17.16 34.21 -20.48
CA PRO A 254 16.42 34.78 -21.60
C PRO A 254 14.91 34.70 -21.38
N GLU A 255 14.20 35.78 -21.72
CA GLU A 255 12.74 35.75 -21.78
C GLU A 255 12.27 34.93 -22.97
N PHE A 256 11.41 33.94 -22.71
CA PHE A 256 10.92 33.04 -23.75
C PHE A 256 9.39 33.00 -23.78
N LYS A 257 8.81 33.38 -24.93
CA LYS A 257 7.37 33.25 -25.19
C LYS A 257 7.10 31.91 -25.87
N LEU A 258 6.37 31.04 -25.17
CA LEU A 258 6.02 29.72 -25.68
C LEU A 258 4.80 29.83 -26.59
N GLN A 259 4.90 29.31 -27.81
CA GLN A 259 3.78 29.30 -28.76
C GLN A 259 2.82 28.13 -28.49
N GLY A 260 1.52 28.41 -28.58
CA GLY A 260 0.45 27.41 -28.52
C GLY A 260 0.24 26.77 -27.15
N LEU A 261 0.62 27.43 -26.06
CA LEU A 261 0.21 26.96 -24.73
C LEU A 261 -1.32 27.04 -24.61
N GLU A 262 -1.90 26.00 -24.02
CA GLU A 262 -3.31 26.01 -23.66
C GLU A 262 -3.54 26.98 -22.50
N THR A 263 -4.67 27.69 -22.52
CA THR A 263 -5.00 28.71 -21.51
C THR A 263 -6.29 28.39 -20.78
N ILE A 264 -6.35 28.74 -19.50
CA ILE A 264 -7.62 28.72 -18.75
C ILE A 264 -8.58 29.80 -19.25
N SER A 265 -9.89 29.55 -19.16
CA SER A 265 -10.91 30.55 -19.44
C SER A 265 -10.94 31.62 -18.35
N ARG A 266 -11.64 32.74 -18.61
CA ARG A 266 -11.84 33.79 -17.60
C ARG A 266 -12.61 33.27 -16.39
N GLU A 267 -13.67 32.50 -16.62
CA GLU A 267 -14.47 31.86 -15.57
C GLU A 267 -13.63 30.91 -14.70
N GLU A 268 -12.79 30.07 -15.33
CA GLU A 268 -11.88 29.17 -14.62
C GLU A 268 -10.87 29.95 -13.77
N ARG A 269 -10.31 31.03 -14.31
CA ARG A 269 -9.38 31.92 -13.59
C ARG A 269 -10.03 32.54 -12.36
N ASP A 270 -11.22 33.09 -12.51
CA ASP A 270 -11.93 33.77 -11.43
C ASP A 270 -12.35 32.76 -10.35
N TRP A 271 -12.80 31.57 -10.77
CA TRP A 271 -13.12 30.46 -9.86
C TRP A 271 -11.92 30.03 -9.01
N LEU A 272 -10.73 29.89 -9.62
CA LEU A 272 -9.50 29.50 -8.90
C LEU A 272 -9.15 30.48 -7.75
N GLN A 273 -9.57 31.74 -7.87
CA GLN A 273 -9.23 32.83 -6.95
C GLN A 273 -10.36 33.21 -5.98
N THR A 274 -11.48 32.49 -6.02
CA THR A 274 -12.59 32.64 -5.07
C THR A 274 -12.13 32.45 -3.61
N HIS A 275 -12.90 32.95 -2.65
CA HIS A 275 -12.61 32.72 -1.23
C HIS A 275 -12.61 31.23 -0.89
N PHE A 276 -11.86 30.83 0.14
CA PHE A 276 -11.82 29.44 0.59
C PHE A 276 -12.95 29.19 1.59
N GLU A 277 -13.78 28.19 1.34
CA GLU A 277 -14.88 27.82 2.23
C GLU A 277 -14.39 26.90 3.36
N GLU A 278 -15.02 26.97 4.54
CA GLU A 278 -14.71 26.07 5.66
C GLU A 278 -14.86 24.59 5.25
N ALA A 279 -15.91 24.27 4.49
CA ALA A 279 -16.15 22.93 3.97
C ALA A 279 -15.03 22.44 3.03
N GLU A 280 -14.47 23.34 2.21
CA GLU A 280 -13.32 23.06 1.33
C GLU A 280 -12.08 22.71 2.17
N VAL A 281 -11.80 23.50 3.20
CA VAL A 281 -10.65 23.31 4.12
C VAL A 281 -10.79 22.02 4.93
N LEU A 282 -11.97 21.74 5.48
CA LEU A 282 -12.21 20.52 6.25
C LEU A 282 -12.09 19.27 5.37
N LYS A 283 -12.60 19.31 4.14
CA LYS A 283 -12.44 18.23 3.16
C LYS A 283 -10.96 17.99 2.84
N CYS A 284 -10.18 19.06 2.68
CA CYS A 284 -8.74 18.99 2.48
C CYS A 284 -8.04 18.27 3.64
N ILE A 285 -8.34 18.65 4.89
CA ILE A 285 -7.77 18.05 6.10
C ILE A 285 -8.12 16.56 6.21
N LYS A 286 -9.40 16.21 6.00
CA LYS A 286 -9.87 14.81 6.05
C LYS A 286 -9.28 13.94 4.93
N SER A 287 -8.94 14.52 3.78
CA SER A 287 -8.31 13.80 2.67
C SER A 287 -6.83 13.43 2.92
N CYS A 288 -6.18 14.11 3.87
CA CYS A 288 -4.77 13.88 4.17
C CYS A 288 -4.55 12.61 5.00
N ALA A 289 -3.47 11.89 4.70
CA ALA A 289 -3.08 10.73 5.50
C ALA A 289 -2.69 11.17 6.92
N SER A 290 -3.35 10.57 7.92
CA SER A 290 -3.28 10.96 9.32
C SER A 290 -1.93 10.65 9.99
N ASP A 291 -1.21 9.62 9.50
CA ASP A 291 -0.06 9.00 10.14
C ASP A 291 1.31 9.38 9.54
N LYS A 292 1.38 10.47 8.77
CA LYS A 292 2.63 10.92 8.15
C LYS A 292 3.49 11.76 9.10
N ALA A 293 4.81 11.69 8.90
CA ALA A 293 5.77 12.43 9.70
C ALA A 293 5.52 13.96 9.59
N PRO A 294 5.55 14.69 10.71
CA PRO A 294 5.38 16.14 10.71
C PRO A 294 6.65 16.87 10.30
N GLY A 295 6.50 18.15 9.91
CA GLY A 295 7.59 19.09 9.68
C GLY A 295 8.07 19.78 10.96
N PRO A 296 8.68 20.98 10.86
CA PRO A 296 9.23 21.73 12.01
C PRO A 296 8.23 22.12 13.09
N ASP A 297 6.95 22.27 12.74
CA ASP A 297 5.87 22.52 13.68
C ASP A 297 5.64 21.32 14.62
N GLY A 298 5.88 20.10 14.14
CA GLY A 298 5.77 18.85 14.89
C GLY A 298 4.35 18.30 15.00
N PHE A 299 3.38 18.90 14.29
CA PHE A 299 1.97 18.50 14.31
C PHE A 299 1.60 17.66 13.06
N PRO A 300 1.26 16.37 13.21
CA PRO A 300 0.81 15.52 12.11
C PRO A 300 -0.65 15.82 11.73
N MET A 301 -1.09 15.33 10.56
CA MET A 301 -2.46 15.57 10.09
C MET A 301 -3.55 14.99 11.01
N CYS A 302 -3.26 13.92 11.77
CA CYS A 302 -4.22 13.41 12.76
C CYS A 302 -4.56 14.46 13.83
N PHE A 303 -3.64 15.36 14.19
CA PHE A 303 -3.91 16.42 15.16
C PHE A 303 -4.98 17.39 14.61
N PHE A 304 -4.80 17.88 13.39
CA PHE A 304 -5.77 18.78 12.76
C PHE A 304 -7.12 18.11 12.51
N GLN A 305 -7.14 16.81 12.22
CA GLN A 305 -8.38 16.03 12.04
C GLN A 305 -9.14 15.88 13.36
N SER A 306 -8.44 15.60 14.46
CA SER A 306 -9.05 15.38 15.78
C SER A 306 -9.52 16.68 16.44
N PHE A 307 -8.80 17.78 16.24
CA PHE A 307 -9.07 19.05 16.94
C PHE A 307 -9.62 20.16 16.03
N TRP A 308 -10.14 19.82 14.85
CA TRP A 308 -10.66 20.82 13.90
C TRP A 308 -11.66 21.78 14.55
N GLU A 309 -12.62 21.29 15.33
CA GLU A 309 -13.63 22.13 15.97
C GLU A 309 -13.05 23.18 16.92
N VAL A 310 -11.89 22.90 17.53
CA VAL A 310 -11.17 23.84 18.39
C VAL A 310 -10.36 24.84 17.56
N LEU A 311 -9.74 24.38 16.48
CA LEU A 311 -8.79 25.16 15.67
C LEU A 311 -9.45 26.01 14.57
N LYS A 312 -10.68 25.66 14.14
CA LYS A 312 -11.29 26.15 12.90
C LYS A 312 -11.34 27.67 12.80
N PHE A 313 -11.66 28.39 13.88
CA PHE A 313 -11.77 29.85 13.85
C PHE A 313 -10.43 30.52 13.51
N ASP A 314 -9.38 30.23 14.28
CA ASP A 314 -8.04 30.76 14.04
C ASP A 314 -7.49 30.30 12.68
N PHE A 315 -7.79 29.06 12.28
CA PHE A 315 -7.35 28.52 11.00
C PHE A 315 -8.00 29.22 9.80
N MET A 316 -9.32 29.45 9.84
CA MET A 316 -10.03 30.17 8.79
C MET A 316 -9.59 31.62 8.70
N ASN A 317 -9.31 32.28 9.82
CA ASN A 317 -8.72 33.61 9.83
C ASN A 317 -7.33 33.64 9.15
N ALA A 318 -6.51 32.61 9.37
CA ALA A 318 -5.22 32.49 8.66
C ALA A 318 -5.39 32.25 7.15
N VAL A 319 -6.39 31.45 6.74
CA VAL A 319 -6.71 31.22 5.33
C VAL A 319 -7.22 32.49 4.65
N ASN A 320 -8.10 33.24 5.30
CA ASN A 320 -8.62 34.52 4.79
C ASN A 320 -7.51 35.55 4.67
N HIS A 321 -6.64 35.65 5.68
CA HIS A 321 -5.45 36.49 5.62
C HIS A 321 -4.56 36.15 4.42
N PHE A 322 -4.29 34.86 4.19
CA PHE A 322 -3.53 34.42 3.01
C PHE A 322 -4.23 34.79 1.69
N HIS A 323 -5.55 34.65 1.64
CA HIS A 323 -6.33 35.00 0.46
C HIS A 323 -6.26 36.50 0.15
N GLU A 324 -6.43 37.38 1.14
CA GLU A 324 -6.48 38.84 0.96
C GLU A 324 -5.10 39.47 0.78
N ARG A 325 -4.13 39.09 1.63
CA ARG A 325 -2.80 39.70 1.69
C ARG A 325 -1.78 39.00 0.81
N HIS A 326 -2.09 37.81 0.30
CA HIS A 326 -1.21 36.97 -0.51
C HIS A 326 0.01 36.43 0.26
N GLU A 327 -0.02 36.50 1.58
CA GLU A 327 1.09 36.12 2.45
C GLU A 327 0.59 35.47 3.75
N PHE A 328 1.49 34.73 4.39
CA PHE A 328 1.27 34.15 5.71
C PHE A 328 2.57 34.18 6.51
N GLU A 329 2.46 34.01 7.83
CA GLU A 329 3.60 34.00 8.74
C GLU A 329 4.75 33.06 8.26
N ARG A 330 5.94 33.63 8.01
CA ARG A 330 7.05 32.92 7.35
C ARG A 330 7.51 31.68 8.10
N SER A 331 7.36 31.66 9.42
CA SER A 331 7.70 30.49 10.25
C SER A 331 6.88 29.25 9.90
N LEU A 332 5.67 29.40 9.33
CA LEU A 332 4.85 28.30 8.83
C LEU A 332 5.43 27.64 7.58
N ASN A 333 6.28 28.34 6.82
CA ASN A 333 6.92 27.83 5.60
C ASN A 333 8.26 27.11 5.87
N ALA A 334 8.71 27.05 7.12
CA ALA A 334 9.92 26.32 7.50
C ALA A 334 9.77 24.82 7.16
N THR A 335 10.82 24.22 6.59
CA THR A 335 10.78 22.85 6.07
C THR A 335 12.01 22.06 6.51
N TYR A 336 11.80 20.83 6.98
CA TYR A 336 12.92 19.91 7.21
C TYR A 336 13.22 19.08 5.97
N VAL A 337 14.50 18.85 5.66
CA VAL A 337 14.93 17.96 4.57
C VAL A 337 15.49 16.68 5.17
N ALA A 338 14.76 15.57 5.02
CA ALA A 338 15.21 14.25 5.45
C ALA A 338 15.98 13.56 4.32
N LEU A 339 17.17 13.04 4.63
CA LEU A 339 18.00 12.30 3.68
C LEU A 339 17.65 10.80 3.73
N ILE A 340 17.16 10.25 2.62
CA ILE A 340 16.82 8.82 2.52
C ILE A 340 17.82 8.13 1.58
N PRO A 341 18.56 7.10 2.03
CA PRO A 341 19.47 6.35 1.17
C PRO A 341 18.74 5.70 0.00
N LYS A 342 19.27 5.84 -1.22
CA LYS A 342 18.77 5.18 -2.43
C LYS A 342 19.22 3.73 -2.52
N LYS A 343 20.36 3.40 -1.93
CA LYS A 343 20.99 2.07 -1.95
C LYS A 343 21.61 1.72 -0.58
N PRO A 344 21.79 0.42 -0.26
CA PRO A 344 22.55 0.01 0.91
C PRO A 344 24.00 0.49 0.83
N GLY A 345 24.57 0.92 1.96
CA GLY A 345 25.95 1.43 2.01
C GLY A 345 26.14 2.75 1.24
N ALA A 346 25.16 3.65 1.28
CA ALA A 346 25.27 4.97 0.69
C ALA A 346 26.34 5.80 1.42
N THR A 347 27.40 6.17 0.70
CA THR A 347 28.54 6.92 1.24
C THR A 347 28.67 8.33 0.66
N GLU A 348 27.98 8.64 -0.44
CA GLU A 348 28.05 9.95 -1.08
C GLU A 348 26.70 10.69 -1.05
N LEU A 349 26.72 12.03 -1.05
CA LEU A 349 25.48 12.84 -1.03
C LEU A 349 24.51 12.54 -2.18
N ARG A 350 25.03 12.18 -3.36
CA ARG A 350 24.20 11.80 -4.53
C ARG A 350 23.43 10.49 -4.32
N ASP A 351 23.88 9.64 -3.41
CA ASP A 351 23.22 8.39 -3.05
C ASP A 351 22.03 8.61 -2.10
N PHE A 352 21.84 9.83 -1.59
CA PHE A 352 20.68 10.19 -0.78
C PHE A 352 19.61 10.89 -1.63
N ARG A 353 18.35 10.67 -1.24
CA ARG A 353 17.19 11.37 -1.77
C ARG A 353 16.70 12.37 -0.73
N PRO A 354 16.68 13.67 -1.02
CA PRO A 354 16.13 14.67 -0.10
C PRO A 354 14.60 14.64 -0.13
N ILE A 355 13.96 14.48 1.02
CA ILE A 355 12.50 14.56 1.18
C ILE A 355 12.15 15.72 2.10
N SER A 356 11.37 16.67 1.60
CA SER A 356 10.84 17.80 2.34
C SER A 356 9.70 17.37 3.28
N LEU A 357 9.93 17.48 4.59
CA LEU A 357 8.93 17.40 5.64
C LEU A 357 8.41 18.80 5.94
N ILE A 358 7.32 19.16 5.27
CA ILE A 358 6.64 20.45 5.41
C ILE A 358 5.74 20.50 6.67
N GLY A 359 5.58 21.68 7.24
CA GLY A 359 4.66 21.93 8.36
C GLY A 359 3.21 21.63 8.00
N GLY A 360 2.41 21.22 8.98
CA GLY A 360 1.02 20.81 8.80
C GLY A 360 0.13 21.93 8.27
N VAL A 361 0.29 23.16 8.76
CA VAL A 361 -0.48 24.33 8.28
C VAL A 361 -0.17 24.62 6.81
N TYR A 362 1.11 24.79 6.45
CA TYR A 362 1.51 25.01 5.06
C TYR A 362 1.07 23.85 4.15
N LYS A 363 1.14 22.60 4.63
CA LYS A 363 0.64 21.44 3.89
C LYS A 363 -0.83 21.56 3.52
N ILE A 364 -1.65 22.12 4.40
CA ILE A 364 -3.07 22.38 4.12
C ILE A 364 -3.20 23.49 3.07
N PHE A 365 -2.46 24.61 3.17
CA PHE A 365 -2.47 25.67 2.15
C PHE A 365 -2.04 25.14 0.77
N ALA A 366 -0.91 24.44 0.70
CA ALA A 366 -0.42 23.86 -0.54
C ALA A 366 -1.38 22.83 -1.12
N LYS A 367 -2.05 22.05 -0.27
CA LYS A 367 -3.05 21.07 -0.68
C LYS A 367 -4.33 21.75 -1.21
N LEU A 368 -4.79 22.84 -0.61
CA LEU A 368 -5.92 23.64 -1.11
C LEU A 368 -5.64 24.14 -2.54
N LEU A 369 -4.48 24.78 -2.73
CA LEU A 369 -4.06 25.24 -4.06
C LEU A 369 -3.94 24.08 -5.05
N ALA A 370 -3.39 22.93 -4.61
CA ALA A 370 -3.28 21.75 -5.46
C ALA A 370 -4.66 21.18 -5.86
N GLU A 371 -5.64 21.14 -4.96
CA GLU A 371 -7.00 20.68 -5.29
C GLU A 371 -7.71 21.61 -6.29
N ARG A 372 -7.45 22.91 -6.24
CA ARG A 372 -7.94 23.88 -7.23
C ARG A 372 -7.27 23.70 -8.59
N VAL A 373 -5.94 23.62 -8.66
CA VAL A 373 -5.21 23.41 -9.94
C VAL A 373 -5.63 22.12 -10.63
N LYS A 374 -5.88 21.04 -9.87
CA LYS A 374 -6.34 19.76 -10.43
C LYS A 374 -7.59 19.87 -11.29
N LYS A 375 -8.43 20.88 -11.07
CA LYS A 375 -9.67 21.08 -11.85
C LYS A 375 -9.39 21.57 -13.27
N VAL A 376 -8.31 22.31 -13.48
CA VAL A 376 -7.96 22.92 -14.78
C VAL A 376 -6.77 22.24 -15.46
N ILE A 377 -5.98 21.45 -14.72
CA ILE A 377 -4.68 20.97 -15.23
C ILE A 377 -4.78 20.02 -16.43
N SER A 378 -5.86 19.25 -16.56
CA SER A 378 -6.05 18.33 -17.69
C SER A 378 -6.17 19.05 -19.03
N LYS A 379 -6.65 20.31 -19.01
CA LYS A 379 -6.73 21.21 -20.18
C LYS A 379 -5.38 21.83 -20.51
N LEU A 380 -4.61 22.20 -19.48
CA LEU A 380 -3.33 22.89 -19.64
C LEU A 380 -2.19 21.98 -20.10
N VAL A 381 -2.23 20.71 -19.70
CA VAL A 381 -1.12 19.78 -19.92
C VAL A 381 -1.36 18.89 -21.14
N ASN A 382 -0.41 18.94 -22.07
CA ASN A 382 -0.42 18.18 -23.30
C ASN A 382 -0.63 16.67 -23.06
N LYS A 383 -1.34 16.00 -24.00
CA LYS A 383 -1.62 14.55 -23.96
C LYS A 383 -0.37 13.67 -23.79
N HIS A 384 0.83 14.11 -24.16
CA HIS A 384 2.07 13.33 -24.05
C HIS A 384 2.68 13.29 -22.63
N GLN A 385 2.19 14.10 -21.68
CA GLN A 385 2.59 14.05 -20.27
C GLN A 385 1.60 13.20 -19.47
N MET A 386 2.04 12.08 -18.91
CA MET A 386 1.17 11.09 -18.27
C MET A 386 1.19 11.14 -16.73
N ALA A 387 2.13 11.87 -16.13
CA ALA A 387 2.25 11.92 -14.67
C ALA A 387 1.28 12.91 -14.03
N PHE A 388 0.84 12.58 -12.81
CA PHE A 388 0.06 13.43 -11.89
C PHE A 388 -1.30 13.96 -12.39
N ILE A 389 -1.77 13.57 -13.58
CA ILE A 389 -3.06 14.00 -14.13
C ILE A 389 -4.12 12.94 -13.89
N GLN A 390 -5.28 13.36 -13.38
CA GLN A 390 -6.40 12.45 -13.14
C GLN A 390 -6.86 11.79 -14.45
N GLY A 391 -7.00 10.47 -14.43
CA GLY A 391 -7.40 9.68 -15.59
C GLY A 391 -6.23 9.12 -16.41
N ARG A 392 -5.04 9.71 -16.34
CA ARG A 392 -3.83 9.20 -17.01
C ARG A 392 -3.10 8.21 -16.10
N GLN A 393 -2.73 7.04 -16.62
CA GLN A 393 -2.07 5.97 -15.86
C GLN A 393 -0.61 5.83 -16.33
N ILE A 394 0.29 5.48 -15.41
CA ILE A 394 1.71 5.18 -15.75
C ILE A 394 1.83 4.09 -16.83
N LEU A 395 0.88 3.15 -16.84
CA LEU A 395 0.84 2.06 -17.81
C LEU A 395 0.53 2.55 -19.22
N ASP A 396 -0.12 3.72 -19.38
CA ASP A 396 -0.45 4.29 -20.69
C ASP A 396 0.83 4.67 -21.44
N ALA A 397 1.79 5.29 -20.74
CA ALA A 397 3.11 5.63 -21.31
C ALA A 397 3.90 4.38 -21.71
N ALA A 398 3.88 3.33 -20.86
CA ALA A 398 4.56 2.07 -21.15
C ALA A 398 3.94 1.34 -22.37
N LEU A 399 2.60 1.32 -22.47
CA LEU A 399 1.90 0.76 -23.64
C LEU A 399 2.25 1.53 -24.91
N ILE A 400 2.18 2.86 -24.90
CA ILE A 400 2.49 3.69 -26.08
C ILE A 400 3.94 3.47 -26.52
N ALA A 401 4.90 3.50 -25.60
CA ALA A 401 6.30 3.26 -25.92
C ALA A 401 6.51 1.88 -26.54
N SER A 402 5.90 0.83 -25.98
CA SER A 402 5.99 -0.53 -26.51
C SER A 402 5.41 -0.65 -27.91
N GLU A 403 4.27 -0.01 -28.18
CA GLU A 403 3.64 -0.05 -29.50
C GLU A 403 4.41 0.78 -30.53
N CYS A 404 5.04 1.90 -30.14
CA CYS A 404 5.92 2.71 -31.00
C CYS A 404 7.16 1.92 -31.42
N VAL A 405 7.85 1.28 -30.47
CA VAL A 405 9.03 0.43 -30.75
C VAL A 405 8.64 -0.74 -31.64
N ASP A 406 7.52 -1.42 -31.37
CA ASP A 406 7.03 -2.52 -32.22
C ASP A 406 6.74 -2.07 -33.66
N SER A 407 6.08 -0.92 -33.85
CA SER A 407 5.78 -0.39 -35.18
C SER A 407 7.05 -0.06 -35.96
N ARG A 408 8.04 0.55 -35.30
CA ARG A 408 9.32 0.88 -35.93
C ARG A 408 10.11 -0.38 -36.32
N ILE A 409 10.14 -1.39 -35.45
CA ILE A 409 10.75 -2.70 -35.73
C ILE A 409 10.06 -3.39 -36.92
N LYS A 410 8.73 -3.38 -36.99
CA LYS A 410 7.98 -4.00 -38.09
C LYS A 410 8.10 -3.25 -39.41
N GLY A 411 8.19 -1.93 -39.37
CA GLY A 411 8.35 -1.11 -40.56
C GLY A 411 9.77 -1.14 -41.15
N GLU A 412 10.69 -1.91 -40.55
CA GLU A 412 12.10 -2.04 -40.97
C GLU A 412 12.83 -0.69 -41.17
N THR A 413 12.37 0.36 -40.49
CA THR A 413 13.01 1.68 -40.57
C THR A 413 13.93 1.89 -39.36
N PRO A 414 15.19 2.29 -39.57
CA PRO A 414 16.07 2.68 -38.47
C PRO A 414 15.52 3.88 -37.71
N GLY A 415 15.55 3.82 -36.39
CA GLY A 415 15.08 4.89 -35.52
C GLY A 415 15.87 4.98 -34.23
N ILE A 416 15.79 6.13 -33.57
CA ILE A 416 16.47 6.40 -32.31
C ILE A 416 15.44 6.69 -31.23
N MET A 417 15.68 6.09 -30.07
CA MET A 417 14.98 6.41 -28.84
C MET A 417 16.00 6.95 -27.83
N CYS A 418 15.78 8.16 -27.33
CA CYS A 418 16.63 8.77 -26.31
C CYS A 418 15.88 8.81 -24.99
N LYS A 419 16.45 8.22 -23.94
CA LYS A 419 16.00 8.37 -22.56
C LYS A 419 16.81 9.46 -21.89
N LEU A 420 16.16 10.54 -21.50
CA LEU A 420 16.79 11.68 -20.87
C LEU A 420 16.73 11.55 -19.34
N ASP A 421 17.83 11.91 -18.67
CA ASP A 421 17.93 12.04 -17.21
C ASP A 421 18.06 13.53 -16.88
N ILE A 422 17.04 14.14 -16.27
CA ILE A 422 17.09 15.55 -15.85
C ILE A 422 17.76 15.63 -14.48
N GLU A 423 18.80 16.45 -14.36
CA GLU A 423 19.58 16.53 -13.13
C GLU A 423 18.81 17.24 -12.03
N LYS A 424 18.58 16.52 -10.91
CA LYS A 424 17.92 17.04 -9.70
C LYS A 424 16.67 17.87 -10.05
N ALA A 425 15.79 17.28 -10.87
CA ALA A 425 14.71 17.98 -11.58
C ALA A 425 13.81 18.87 -10.70
N TYR A 426 13.58 18.51 -9.44
CA TYR A 426 12.84 19.38 -8.53
C TYR A 426 13.69 20.54 -7.99
N ASP A 427 14.96 20.29 -7.67
CA ASP A 427 15.83 21.24 -6.95
C ASP A 427 16.33 22.40 -7.84
N HIS A 428 16.36 22.23 -9.17
CA HIS A 428 16.89 23.23 -10.11
C HIS A 428 15.86 24.10 -10.83
N VAL A 429 14.55 23.88 -10.62
CA VAL A 429 13.51 24.67 -11.30
C VAL A 429 13.67 26.16 -10.98
N ASN A 430 13.87 26.99 -12.00
CA ASN A 430 13.87 28.43 -11.83
C ASN A 430 12.45 28.97 -11.60
N TRP A 431 12.29 29.81 -10.59
CA TRP A 431 10.98 30.31 -10.18
C TRP A 431 10.39 31.33 -11.14
N ASP A 432 11.20 32.20 -11.72
CA ASP A 432 10.70 33.23 -12.62
C ASP A 432 10.25 32.63 -13.95
N PHE A 433 10.95 31.61 -14.43
CA PHE A 433 10.48 30.76 -15.53
C PHE A 433 9.11 30.12 -15.24
N LEU A 434 8.95 29.50 -14.06
CA LEU A 434 7.69 28.88 -13.65
C LEU A 434 6.55 29.91 -13.60
N ILE A 435 6.78 31.07 -12.97
CA ILE A 435 5.78 32.14 -12.87
C ILE A 435 5.42 32.68 -14.26
N ASN A 436 6.40 32.83 -15.16
CA ASN A 436 6.16 33.24 -16.54
C ASN A 436 5.30 32.22 -17.31
N ILE A 437 5.56 30.91 -17.16
CA ILE A 437 4.71 29.87 -17.75
C ILE A 437 3.27 29.97 -17.25
N LEU A 438 3.06 30.10 -15.93
CA LEU A 438 1.73 30.24 -15.36
C LEU A 438 1.02 31.51 -15.87
N ARG A 439 1.75 32.62 -16.01
CA ARG A 439 1.20 33.84 -16.60
C ARG A 439 0.76 33.61 -18.04
N GLN A 440 1.58 32.95 -18.86
CA GLN A 440 1.25 32.64 -20.26
C GLN A 440 0.06 31.66 -20.39
N MET A 441 -0.14 30.76 -19.42
CA MET A 441 -1.32 29.87 -19.35
C MET A 441 -2.59 30.58 -18.86
N GLY A 442 -2.52 31.88 -18.55
CA GLY A 442 -3.67 32.69 -18.20
C GLY A 442 -4.05 32.66 -16.72
N PHE A 443 -3.19 32.21 -15.81
CA PHE A 443 -3.40 32.38 -14.37
C PHE A 443 -3.34 33.87 -14.01
N GLY A 444 -4.25 34.34 -13.14
CA GLY A 444 -4.28 35.75 -12.74
C GLY A 444 -3.23 36.12 -11.69
N GLU A 445 -2.95 37.41 -11.57
CA GLU A 445 -1.85 37.94 -10.73
C GLU A 445 -1.96 37.56 -9.24
N LYS A 446 -3.19 37.48 -8.71
CA LYS A 446 -3.44 37.00 -7.34
C LYS A 446 -2.88 35.59 -7.11
N TRP A 447 -3.17 34.69 -8.05
CA TRP A 447 -2.68 33.32 -8.02
C TRP A 447 -1.16 33.26 -8.13
N LEU A 448 -0.57 34.05 -9.03
CA LEU A 448 0.88 34.12 -9.19
C LEU A 448 1.58 34.59 -7.91
N LYS A 449 1.00 35.57 -7.20
CA LYS A 449 1.50 36.03 -5.89
C LYS A 449 1.41 34.93 -4.83
N TRP A 450 0.32 34.18 -4.77
CA TRP A 450 0.19 33.02 -3.87
C TRP A 450 1.28 31.98 -4.11
N ILE A 451 1.46 31.53 -5.36
CA ILE A 451 2.50 30.56 -5.72
C ILE A 451 3.89 31.11 -5.43
N GLY A 452 4.14 32.36 -5.80
CA GLY A 452 5.40 33.06 -5.55
C GLY A 452 5.73 33.10 -4.05
N PHE A 453 4.77 33.47 -3.20
CA PHE A 453 4.99 33.47 -1.75
C PHE A 453 5.31 32.06 -1.21
N CYS A 454 4.56 31.05 -1.64
CA CYS A 454 4.77 29.67 -1.20
C CYS A 454 6.19 29.16 -1.50
N ILE A 455 6.72 29.43 -2.71
CA ILE A 455 8.03 28.92 -3.13
C ILE A 455 9.19 29.83 -2.69
N LYS A 456 9.04 31.16 -2.77
CA LYS A 456 10.14 32.12 -2.52
C LYS A 456 10.46 32.37 -1.04
N THR A 457 9.55 32.07 -0.12
CA THR A 457 9.74 32.33 1.32
C THR A 457 10.19 31.12 2.14
N VAL A 458 10.48 29.99 1.48
CA VAL A 458 10.87 28.75 2.15
C VAL A 458 12.25 28.88 2.80
N ARG A 459 12.41 28.26 3.97
CA ARG A 459 13.71 28.07 4.63
C ARG A 459 13.88 26.62 5.04
N PHE A 460 15.07 26.09 4.84
CA PHE A 460 15.39 24.67 5.04
C PHE A 460 16.30 24.45 6.25
N SER A 461 16.04 23.35 6.97
CA SER A 461 17.02 22.71 7.87
C SER A 461 17.13 21.24 7.50
N ILE A 462 18.33 20.67 7.53
CA ILE A 462 18.59 19.31 7.09
C ILE A 462 18.56 18.39 8.31
N LEU A 463 17.86 17.25 8.21
CA LEU A 463 17.83 16.25 9.27
C LEU A 463 18.99 15.27 9.10
N ILE A 464 19.98 15.39 9.96
CA ILE A 464 21.19 14.56 9.98
C ILE A 464 21.12 13.70 11.23
N ASN A 465 21.03 12.37 11.06
CA ASN A 465 20.93 11.40 12.16
C ASN A 465 19.84 11.70 13.22
N GLY A 466 18.77 12.39 12.81
CA GLY A 466 17.62 12.74 13.65
C GLY A 466 17.66 14.14 14.27
N GLU A 467 18.73 14.89 14.04
CA GLU A 467 18.91 16.27 14.50
C GLU A 467 18.76 17.27 13.33
N PRO A 468 17.98 18.35 13.48
CA PRO A 468 17.93 19.42 12.50
C PRO A 468 19.19 20.28 12.56
N ALA A 469 19.87 20.45 11.43
CA ALA A 469 21.07 21.25 11.29
C ALA A 469 20.92 22.29 10.16
N GLY A 470 21.50 23.48 10.38
CA GLY A 470 21.42 24.63 9.47
C GLY A 470 20.05 25.35 9.45
N PHE A 471 20.01 26.55 8.86
CA PHE A 471 18.77 27.29 8.58
C PHE A 471 18.97 28.35 7.48
N PHE A 472 18.79 27.96 6.22
CA PHE A 472 19.12 28.80 5.06
C PHE A 472 17.91 28.97 4.11
N PRO A 473 17.83 30.08 3.35
CA PRO A 473 16.78 30.29 2.36
C PRO A 473 17.04 29.50 1.07
N SER A 474 16.01 29.35 0.24
CA SER A 474 16.13 28.84 -1.13
C SER A 474 16.00 29.98 -2.12
N GLU A 475 16.64 29.88 -3.29
CA GLU A 475 16.51 30.83 -4.39
C GLU A 475 15.98 30.18 -5.68
N ARG A 476 16.01 28.84 -5.73
CA ARG A 476 15.42 28.02 -6.79
C ARG A 476 14.86 26.72 -6.24
N GLY A 477 14.17 25.96 -7.10
CA GLY A 477 13.71 24.60 -6.82
C GLY A 477 12.33 24.48 -6.18
N LEU A 478 11.81 23.26 -6.17
CA LEU A 478 10.50 22.88 -5.65
C LEU A 478 10.67 21.78 -4.60
N ARG A 479 9.78 21.75 -3.60
CA ARG A 479 9.90 20.84 -2.46
C ARG A 479 9.46 19.41 -2.81
N GLN A 480 10.37 18.45 -2.67
CA GLN A 480 10.06 17.04 -2.87
C GLN A 480 9.28 16.48 -1.67
N GLY A 481 7.96 16.41 -1.80
CA GLY A 481 7.04 15.97 -0.73
C GLY A 481 5.89 16.96 -0.45
N ASP A 482 5.95 18.13 -1.08
CA ASP A 482 4.87 19.12 -1.08
C ASP A 482 3.75 18.71 -2.05
N PRO A 483 2.46 18.72 -1.63
CA PRO A 483 1.34 18.37 -2.50
C PRO A 483 1.18 19.26 -3.75
N LEU A 484 1.68 20.50 -3.72
CA LEU A 484 1.59 21.46 -4.81
C LEU A 484 2.71 21.29 -5.85
N SER A 485 3.92 20.96 -5.38
CA SER A 485 5.14 20.90 -6.20
C SER A 485 5.06 19.99 -7.44
N PRO A 486 4.43 18.78 -7.40
CA PRO A 486 4.28 17.96 -8.60
C PRO A 486 3.51 18.63 -9.73
N PHE A 487 2.48 19.42 -9.41
CA PHE A 487 1.66 20.12 -10.41
C PHE A 487 2.44 21.28 -11.02
N LEU A 488 3.15 22.06 -10.20
CA LEU A 488 4.03 23.12 -10.68
C LEU A 488 5.14 22.58 -11.58
N PHE A 489 5.72 21.44 -11.22
CA PHE A 489 6.76 20.80 -12.02
C PHE A 489 6.27 20.37 -13.41
N ILE A 490 5.11 19.70 -13.51
CA ILE A 490 4.59 19.29 -14.83
C ILE A 490 4.14 20.48 -15.70
N LEU A 491 3.74 21.59 -15.08
CA LEU A 491 3.47 22.85 -15.77
C LEU A 491 4.76 23.47 -16.30
N ALA A 492 5.86 23.48 -15.51
CA ALA A 492 7.18 23.89 -16.00
C ALA A 492 7.64 23.02 -17.19
N MET A 493 7.43 21.70 -17.12
CA MET A 493 7.73 20.77 -18.22
C MET A 493 6.83 20.97 -19.46
N GLN A 494 5.78 21.80 -19.41
CA GLN A 494 5.08 22.22 -20.63
C GLN A 494 5.95 23.10 -21.52
N GLY A 495 6.97 23.78 -20.98
CA GLY A 495 7.97 24.49 -21.76
C GLY A 495 8.66 23.58 -22.78
N LEU A 496 9.23 22.47 -22.30
CA LEU A 496 9.88 21.47 -23.16
C LEU A 496 8.89 20.83 -24.14
N ASN A 497 7.70 20.45 -23.67
CA ASN A 497 6.67 19.87 -24.54
C ASN A 497 6.30 20.81 -25.70
N SER A 498 6.16 22.10 -25.41
CA SER A 498 5.82 23.11 -26.41
C SER A 498 6.93 23.28 -27.43
N MET A 499 8.20 23.38 -27.00
CA MET A 499 9.35 23.48 -27.90
C MET A 499 9.45 22.27 -28.85
N ILE A 500 9.29 21.06 -28.34
CA ILE A 500 9.30 19.83 -29.16
C ILE A 500 8.11 19.78 -30.12
N ARG A 501 6.92 20.24 -29.69
CA ARG A 501 5.76 20.34 -30.57
C ARG A 501 6.00 21.31 -31.73
N VAL A 502 6.57 22.48 -31.46
CA VAL A 502 6.92 23.44 -32.52
C VAL A 502 7.92 22.82 -33.50
N ALA A 503 8.97 22.16 -32.99
CA ALA A 503 9.94 21.47 -33.84
C ALA A 503 9.31 20.37 -34.71
N SER A 504 8.34 19.63 -34.17
CA SER A 504 7.58 18.63 -34.92
C SER A 504 6.69 19.28 -36.00
N GLN A 505 6.00 20.38 -35.69
CA GLN A 505 5.15 21.11 -36.66
C GLN A 505 5.97 21.71 -37.80
N LYS A 506 7.17 22.22 -37.49
CA LYS A 506 8.14 22.71 -38.48
C LYS A 506 8.88 21.59 -39.23
N LYS A 507 8.58 20.32 -38.93
CA LYS A 507 9.22 19.12 -39.51
C LYS A 507 10.74 19.02 -39.25
N TRP A 508 11.26 19.74 -38.26
CA TRP A 508 12.65 19.62 -37.80
C TRP A 508 12.89 18.31 -37.04
N LEU A 509 11.84 17.81 -36.37
CA LEU A 509 11.86 16.54 -35.66
C LEU A 509 10.76 15.63 -36.21
N LYS A 510 11.10 14.39 -36.56
CA LYS A 510 10.14 13.35 -36.96
C LYS A 510 10.19 12.18 -35.98
N GLY A 511 9.10 12.02 -35.24
CA GLY A 511 8.91 10.94 -34.28
C GLY A 511 8.60 9.60 -34.92
N PHE A 512 8.32 8.60 -34.09
CA PHE A 512 7.93 7.28 -34.55
C PHE A 512 6.48 7.32 -35.05
N LYS A 513 6.27 6.81 -36.27
CA LYS A 513 4.94 6.65 -36.84
C LYS A 513 4.30 5.37 -36.34
N VAL A 514 3.04 5.48 -35.95
CA VAL A 514 2.22 4.35 -35.52
C VAL A 514 0.93 4.39 -36.33
N GLY A 515 0.95 3.75 -37.50
CA GLY A 515 -0.12 3.80 -38.50
C GLY A 515 0.02 2.73 -39.57
N ASN A 516 -1.10 2.36 -40.18
CA ASN A 516 -1.17 1.44 -41.32
C ASN A 516 -0.99 2.26 -42.60
N GLN A 517 -0.59 1.64 -43.72
CA GLN A 517 -0.48 2.27 -45.06
C GLN A 517 -1.78 2.95 -45.57
N ALA A 518 -2.88 2.93 -44.81
CA ALA A 518 -4.22 3.40 -45.18
C ALA A 518 -4.59 4.82 -44.65
N GLY A 519 -3.63 5.64 -44.18
CA GLY A 519 -3.76 7.10 -44.29
C GLY A 519 -3.90 7.96 -43.02
N GLU A 520 -3.86 7.42 -41.80
CA GLU A 520 -3.81 8.23 -40.56
C GLU A 520 -2.58 7.87 -39.72
N ASP A 521 -1.40 8.35 -40.16
CA ASP A 521 -0.15 8.15 -39.42
C ASP A 521 -0.09 9.04 -38.18
N LEU A 522 -0.35 8.49 -36.99
CA LEU A 522 -0.07 9.17 -35.73
C LEU A 522 1.45 9.16 -35.47
N GLN A 523 2.04 10.34 -35.29
CA GLN A 523 3.47 10.49 -35.01
C GLN A 523 3.71 10.81 -33.53
N ILE A 524 4.54 10.01 -32.86
CA ILE A 524 4.93 10.20 -31.46
C ILE A 524 6.40 10.62 -31.39
N CYS A 525 6.64 11.88 -30.99
CA CYS A 525 8.00 12.43 -30.83
C CYS A 525 8.52 12.32 -29.39
N GLN A 526 7.64 12.33 -28.40
CA GLN A 526 8.02 12.35 -26.99
C GLN A 526 6.98 11.68 -26.09
N LEU A 527 7.43 11.15 -24.97
CA LEU A 527 6.59 10.71 -23.85
C LEU A 527 7.22 11.21 -22.56
N LEU A 528 6.41 11.83 -21.70
CA LEU A 528 6.87 12.30 -20.40
C LEU A 528 6.08 11.64 -19.29
N TYR A 529 6.80 11.23 -18.25
CA TYR A 529 6.22 10.87 -16.96
C TYR A 529 6.96 11.64 -15.88
N ALA A 530 6.48 12.86 -15.59
CA ALA A 530 7.19 13.84 -14.78
C ALA A 530 8.56 14.16 -15.41
N ASP A 531 9.66 13.81 -14.74
CA ASP A 531 11.05 14.02 -15.18
C ASP A 531 11.54 12.93 -16.15
N ASP A 532 11.03 11.69 -16.03
CA ASP A 532 11.33 10.60 -16.96
C ASP A 532 10.82 10.97 -18.37
N THR A 533 11.75 11.32 -19.26
CA THR A 533 11.46 11.80 -20.62
C THR A 533 12.07 10.87 -21.66
N VAL A 534 11.25 10.40 -22.59
CA VAL A 534 11.69 9.61 -23.76
C VAL A 534 11.38 10.39 -25.02
N ILE A 535 12.38 10.57 -25.87
CA ILE A 535 12.27 11.20 -27.19
C ILE A 535 12.46 10.13 -28.26
N PHE A 536 11.64 10.19 -29.30
CA PHE A 536 11.70 9.33 -30.47
C PHE A 536 12.02 10.18 -31.70
N CYS A 537 13.00 9.75 -32.50
CA CYS A 537 13.34 10.42 -33.75
C CYS A 537 13.87 9.46 -34.82
N ASP A 538 13.88 9.90 -36.09
CA ASP A 538 14.59 9.13 -37.13
C ASP A 538 16.11 9.17 -36.88
N ALA A 539 16.83 8.16 -37.38
CA ALA A 539 18.29 8.07 -37.27
C ALA A 539 19.03 9.06 -38.19
N LYS A 540 18.84 10.37 -37.95
CA LYS A 540 19.45 11.47 -38.73
C LYS A 540 20.17 12.45 -37.81
N ALA A 541 21.40 12.81 -38.18
CA ALA A 541 22.23 13.74 -37.41
C ALA A 541 21.55 15.11 -37.20
N GLU A 542 20.90 15.64 -38.24
CA GLU A 542 20.16 16.91 -38.17
C GLU A 542 19.10 16.90 -37.07
N GLN A 543 18.30 15.82 -36.95
CA GLN A 543 17.26 15.72 -35.93
C GLN A 543 17.86 15.65 -34.52
N VAL A 544 18.96 14.93 -34.35
CA VAL A 544 19.69 14.84 -33.07
C VAL A 544 20.29 16.20 -32.68
N CYS A 545 20.81 16.96 -33.65
CA CYS A 545 21.25 18.34 -33.43
C CYS A 545 20.10 19.24 -32.98
N PHE A 546 18.93 19.16 -33.60
CA PHE A 546 17.75 19.92 -33.16
C PHE A 546 17.32 19.54 -31.74
N ILE A 547 17.36 18.26 -31.38
CA ILE A 547 17.10 17.82 -29.99
C ILE A 547 18.09 18.49 -29.03
N ARG A 548 19.40 18.48 -29.35
CA ARG A 548 20.40 19.15 -28.51
C ARG A 548 20.11 20.63 -28.33
N ILE A 549 19.81 21.34 -29.42
CA ILE A 549 19.51 22.78 -29.39
C ILE A 549 18.29 23.06 -28.51
N ILE A 550 17.21 22.28 -28.68
CA ILE A 550 15.99 22.42 -27.87
C ILE A 550 16.30 22.23 -26.38
N LEU A 551 17.09 21.20 -26.03
CA LEU A 551 17.43 20.91 -24.65
C LEU A 551 18.34 21.98 -24.04
N VAL A 552 19.29 22.53 -24.80
CA VAL A 552 20.15 23.65 -24.34
C VAL A 552 19.33 24.93 -24.14
N ILE A 553 18.41 25.25 -25.06
CA ILE A 553 17.51 26.41 -24.89
C ILE A 553 16.62 26.21 -23.66
N PHE A 554 16.07 25.00 -23.50
CA PHE A 554 15.24 24.66 -22.35
C PHE A 554 16.02 24.80 -21.04
N GLU A 555 17.26 24.33 -20.97
CA GLU A 555 18.15 24.48 -19.82
C GLU A 555 18.42 25.96 -19.50
N ALA A 556 18.74 26.78 -20.51
CA ALA A 556 18.99 28.20 -20.35
C ALA A 556 17.78 28.96 -19.76
N VAL A 557 16.56 28.66 -20.23
CA VAL A 557 15.35 29.35 -19.74
C VAL A 557 14.84 28.79 -18.42
N SER A 558 14.90 27.48 -18.21
CA SER A 558 14.20 26.82 -17.09
C SER A 558 15.08 26.53 -15.88
N GLY A 559 16.40 26.52 -16.06
CA GLY A 559 17.36 26.03 -15.08
C GLY A 559 17.46 24.50 -15.01
N LEU A 560 16.66 23.75 -15.76
CA LEU A 560 16.68 22.29 -15.76
C LEU A 560 17.71 21.77 -16.77
N SER A 561 18.83 21.27 -16.24
CA SER A 561 19.89 20.67 -17.04
C SER A 561 19.69 19.17 -17.26
N VAL A 562 20.14 18.70 -18.44
CA VAL A 562 20.13 17.28 -18.78
C VAL A 562 21.46 16.66 -18.38
N ASN A 563 21.41 15.55 -17.63
CA ASN A 563 22.60 14.78 -17.33
C ASN A 563 22.96 13.88 -18.52
N TRP A 564 23.79 14.38 -19.43
CA TRP A 564 24.19 13.65 -20.64
C TRP A 564 24.88 12.32 -20.34
N ARG A 565 25.65 12.23 -19.24
CA ARG A 565 26.35 11.00 -18.83
C ARG A 565 25.41 9.89 -18.33
N LYS A 566 24.23 10.25 -17.84
CA LYS A 566 23.19 9.30 -17.39
C LYS A 566 22.10 9.07 -18.42
N SER A 567 21.93 10.02 -19.34
CA SER A 567 21.05 9.87 -20.49
C SER A 567 21.58 8.78 -21.42
N SER A 568 20.66 8.01 -22.02
CA SER A 568 21.01 6.92 -22.92
C SER A 568 20.28 7.00 -24.25
N MET A 569 20.97 6.58 -25.30
CA MET A 569 20.48 6.48 -26.67
C MET A 569 20.38 5.00 -27.04
N PHE A 570 19.23 4.62 -27.57
CA PHE A 570 18.93 3.27 -28.01
C PHE A 570 18.66 3.28 -29.51
N GLN A 571 19.32 2.36 -30.23
CA GLN A 571 18.96 2.08 -31.62
C GLN A 571 17.73 1.17 -31.67
N VAL A 572 16.78 1.52 -32.54
CA VAL A 572 15.63 0.68 -32.88
C VAL A 572 15.82 0.25 -34.32
N LYS A 573 16.10 -1.05 -34.51
CA LYS A 573 16.75 -1.60 -35.72
C LYS A 573 18.18 -1.10 -35.90
N GLU A 574 18.88 -1.66 -36.89
CA GLU A 574 20.29 -1.37 -37.14
C GLU A 574 20.47 0.09 -37.62
N VAL A 575 21.31 0.83 -36.91
CA VAL A 575 21.65 2.22 -37.22
C VAL A 575 23.16 2.30 -37.50
N ALA A 576 23.55 2.47 -38.77
CA ALA A 576 24.94 2.41 -39.20
C ALA A 576 25.88 3.42 -38.50
N ASN A 577 25.38 4.60 -38.11
CA ASN A 577 26.16 5.70 -37.56
C ASN A 577 25.80 6.05 -36.10
N ILE A 578 25.33 5.08 -35.30
CA ILE A 578 24.85 5.32 -33.93
C ILE A 578 25.88 6.02 -33.03
N GLN A 579 27.17 5.72 -33.17
CA GLN A 579 28.22 6.36 -32.38
C GLN A 579 28.36 7.85 -32.69
N CYS A 580 28.27 8.23 -33.97
CA CYS A 580 28.30 9.64 -34.38
C CYS A 580 27.11 10.40 -33.78
N LEU A 581 25.93 9.78 -33.80
CA LEU A 581 24.70 10.37 -33.26
C LEU A 581 24.75 10.49 -31.73
N ALA A 582 25.29 9.50 -31.03
CA ALA A 582 25.50 9.56 -29.59
C ALA A 582 26.51 10.64 -29.19
N ASN A 583 27.57 10.84 -29.99
CA ASN A 583 28.55 11.90 -29.75
C ASN A 583 27.93 13.30 -29.84
N ILE A 584 26.93 13.51 -30.71
CA ILE A 584 26.20 14.79 -30.80
C ILE A 584 25.54 15.12 -29.45
N LEU A 585 24.91 14.17 -28.77
CA LEU A 585 24.32 14.39 -27.43
C LEU A 585 25.31 14.18 -26.28
N SER A 586 26.49 13.60 -26.56
CA SER A 586 27.45 13.15 -25.55
C SER A 586 26.82 12.17 -24.53
N CYS A 587 25.95 11.28 -25.00
CA CYS A 587 25.23 10.31 -24.17
C CYS A 587 25.72 8.86 -24.36
N LYS A 588 25.29 7.97 -23.46
CA LYS A 588 25.65 6.54 -23.52
C LYS A 588 24.82 5.81 -24.56
N ILE A 589 25.43 4.85 -25.26
CA ILE A 589 24.71 3.93 -26.14
C ILE A 589 24.32 2.72 -25.32
N GLU A 590 23.02 2.39 -25.32
CA GLU A 590 22.47 1.19 -24.69
C GLU A 590 21.66 0.40 -25.73
N ASN A 591 21.48 -0.90 -25.46
CA ASN A 591 20.74 -1.79 -26.35
C ASN A 591 19.34 -2.08 -25.80
N LEU A 592 18.40 -2.36 -26.71
CA LEU A 592 17.15 -3.01 -26.35
C LEU A 592 17.40 -4.52 -26.22
N PRO A 593 16.74 -5.21 -25.28
CA PRO A 593 15.70 -4.73 -24.37
C PRO A 593 16.18 -3.87 -23.19
N THR A 594 15.35 -2.93 -22.73
CA THR A 594 15.63 -2.04 -21.59
C THR A 594 14.43 -1.87 -20.65
N THR A 595 14.60 -1.14 -19.54
CA THR A 595 13.52 -0.81 -18.61
C THR A 595 13.08 0.66 -18.71
N TYR A 596 11.79 0.86 -18.96
CA TYR A 596 11.13 2.17 -18.94
C TYR A 596 9.97 2.18 -17.94
N LEU A 597 9.99 3.11 -16.98
CA LEU A 597 9.01 3.20 -15.88
C LEU A 597 8.85 1.90 -15.05
N GLY A 598 9.90 1.08 -15.00
CA GLY A 598 9.87 -0.22 -14.33
C GLY A 598 9.21 -1.34 -15.15
N MET A 599 8.90 -1.09 -16.42
CA MET A 599 8.42 -2.09 -17.40
C MET A 599 9.51 -2.42 -18.42
N PRO A 600 9.59 -3.68 -18.88
CA PRO A 600 10.47 -4.04 -19.98
C PRO A 600 9.98 -3.39 -21.29
N LEU A 601 10.93 -2.98 -22.12
CA LEU A 601 10.70 -2.36 -23.42
C LEU A 601 11.61 -3.01 -24.46
N GLY A 602 11.04 -3.44 -25.58
CA GLY A 602 11.78 -4.11 -26.67
C GLY A 602 11.91 -5.64 -26.52
N ASN A 603 11.50 -6.23 -25.40
CA ASN A 603 11.38 -7.69 -25.24
C ASN A 603 10.18 -8.25 -26.00
N ASN A 604 10.26 -9.51 -26.44
CA ASN A 604 9.05 -10.23 -26.79
C ASN A 604 8.19 -10.41 -25.51
N HIS A 605 6.92 -10.04 -25.57
CA HIS A 605 6.01 -10.05 -24.43
C HIS A 605 5.82 -11.44 -23.77
N LYS A 606 6.31 -12.53 -24.39
CA LYS A 606 6.28 -13.90 -23.86
C LYS A 606 7.60 -14.35 -23.20
N GLU A 607 8.66 -13.55 -23.26
CA GLU A 607 9.96 -13.90 -22.67
C GLU A 607 9.86 -14.06 -21.15
N LEU A 608 10.57 -15.07 -20.64
CA LEU A 608 10.61 -15.35 -19.20
C LEU A 608 11.46 -14.30 -18.45
N GLU A 609 12.46 -13.74 -19.12
CA GLU A 609 13.41 -12.75 -18.57
C GLU A 609 12.73 -11.49 -18.03
N ILE A 610 11.58 -11.11 -18.62
CA ILE A 610 10.71 -10.03 -18.11
C ILE A 610 10.38 -10.22 -16.62
N TRP A 611 10.27 -11.46 -16.18
CA TRP A 611 9.76 -11.82 -14.85
C TRP A 611 10.88 -12.10 -13.84
N ASP A 612 12.12 -12.31 -14.28
CA ASP A 612 13.23 -12.69 -13.39
C ASP A 612 13.46 -11.65 -12.30
N GLY A 613 13.43 -10.35 -12.65
CA GLY A 613 13.55 -9.28 -11.67
C GLY A 613 12.43 -9.27 -10.60
N ILE A 614 11.23 -9.76 -10.92
CA ILE A 614 10.13 -9.89 -9.94
C ILE A 614 10.35 -11.12 -9.05
N VAL A 615 10.82 -12.21 -9.65
CA VAL A 615 11.10 -13.44 -8.92
C VAL A 615 12.25 -13.23 -7.94
N GLU A 616 13.35 -12.61 -8.36
CA GLU A 616 14.45 -12.24 -7.46
C GLU A 616 14.01 -11.31 -6.33
N LYS A 617 13.18 -10.31 -6.62
CA LYS A 617 12.60 -9.44 -5.57
C LYS A 617 11.76 -10.23 -4.58
N THR A 618 11.03 -11.24 -5.06
CA THR A 618 10.23 -12.14 -4.23
C THR A 618 11.15 -12.97 -3.33
N GLU A 619 12.18 -13.59 -3.89
CA GLU A 619 13.18 -14.38 -3.17
C GLU A 619 13.93 -13.54 -2.12
N LYS A 620 14.40 -12.34 -2.47
CA LYS A 620 15.07 -11.40 -1.54
C LYS A 620 14.16 -10.99 -0.38
N LYS A 621 12.87 -10.73 -0.64
CA LYS A 621 11.91 -10.42 0.44
C LYS A 621 11.66 -11.61 1.35
N LEU A 622 11.53 -12.81 0.77
CA LEU A 622 11.37 -14.04 1.52
C LEU A 622 12.58 -14.31 2.42
N ALA A 623 13.80 -14.12 1.91
CA ALA A 623 15.03 -14.26 2.69
C ALA A 623 15.11 -13.26 3.86
N THR A 624 14.58 -12.05 3.66
CA THR A 624 14.54 -11.02 4.72
C THR A 624 13.53 -11.38 5.83
N TRP A 625 12.45 -12.08 5.49
CA TRP A 625 11.42 -12.46 6.44
C TRP A 625 11.87 -13.69 7.23
N LYS A 626 12.36 -13.48 8.46
CA LYS A 626 12.61 -14.57 9.41
C LYS A 626 11.28 -15.23 9.81
N THR A 627 10.81 -16.18 8.99
CA THR A 627 9.45 -16.77 9.07
C THR A 627 9.16 -17.48 10.39
N GLN A 628 10.19 -17.84 11.16
CA GLN A 628 10.07 -18.41 12.50
C GLN A 628 9.28 -17.53 13.48
N TYR A 629 9.21 -16.22 13.22
CA TYR A 629 8.48 -15.27 14.05
C TYR A 629 7.06 -14.96 13.52
N LEU A 630 6.64 -15.54 12.40
CA LEU A 630 5.33 -15.28 11.79
C LEU A 630 4.37 -16.44 11.98
N SER A 631 3.20 -16.13 12.54
CA SER A 631 2.06 -17.04 12.58
C SER A 631 1.59 -17.38 11.15
N LEU A 632 0.82 -18.46 10.98
CA LEU A 632 0.20 -18.78 9.68
C LEU A 632 -0.67 -17.61 9.17
N GLY A 633 -1.39 -16.93 10.07
CA GLY A 633 -2.15 -15.73 9.76
C GLY A 633 -1.28 -14.55 9.32
N GLY A 634 -0.13 -14.35 9.97
CA GLY A 634 0.88 -13.37 9.57
C GLY A 634 1.44 -13.66 8.18
N ARG A 635 1.79 -14.92 7.88
CA ARG A 635 2.26 -15.35 6.54
C ARG A 635 1.22 -15.12 5.45
N ILE A 636 -0.05 -15.47 5.69
CA ILE A 636 -1.15 -15.19 4.74
C ILE A 636 -1.28 -13.68 4.48
N THR A 637 -1.13 -12.87 5.53
CA THR A 637 -1.18 -11.41 5.42
C THR A 637 -0.03 -10.89 4.55
N MET A 638 1.19 -11.41 4.74
CA MET A 638 2.37 -11.05 3.94
C MET A 638 2.25 -11.49 2.48
N ILE A 639 1.68 -12.68 2.22
CA ILE A 639 1.40 -13.14 0.86
C ILE A 639 0.45 -12.15 0.18
N ASN A 640 -0.70 -11.88 0.79
CA ASN A 640 -1.74 -11.06 0.18
C ASN A 640 -1.34 -9.58 0.03
N SER A 641 -0.59 -9.03 1.00
CA SER A 641 -0.23 -7.60 1.02
C SER A 641 1.05 -7.28 0.27
N VAL A 642 1.97 -8.24 0.16
CA VAL A 642 3.27 -8.01 -0.46
C VAL A 642 3.48 -8.92 -1.66
N LEU A 643 3.47 -10.24 -1.50
CA LEU A 643 3.86 -11.15 -2.59
C LEU A 643 2.87 -11.13 -3.77
N ASP A 644 1.57 -11.08 -3.51
CA ASP A 644 0.53 -10.96 -4.54
C ASP A 644 0.50 -9.55 -5.17
N ALA A 645 1.02 -8.54 -4.45
CA ALA A 645 1.09 -7.15 -4.93
C ALA A 645 2.30 -6.90 -5.85
N LEU A 646 3.45 -7.54 -5.57
CA LEU A 646 4.69 -7.38 -6.35
C LEU A 646 4.51 -7.57 -7.87
N PRO A 647 3.92 -8.68 -8.36
CA PRO A 647 3.76 -8.89 -9.80
C PRO A 647 2.61 -8.06 -10.40
N THR A 648 1.74 -7.43 -9.58
CA THR A 648 0.53 -6.77 -10.07
C THR A 648 0.84 -5.66 -11.07
N TYR A 649 1.94 -4.93 -10.90
CA TYR A 649 2.35 -3.87 -11.83
C TYR A 649 2.60 -4.44 -13.22
N VAL A 650 3.52 -5.41 -13.36
CA VAL A 650 3.88 -6.02 -14.65
C VAL A 650 2.72 -6.83 -15.24
N MET A 651 1.97 -7.57 -14.40
CA MET A 651 0.74 -8.28 -14.80
C MET A 651 -0.38 -7.34 -15.30
N SER A 652 -0.27 -6.03 -15.12
CA SER A 652 -1.27 -5.09 -15.64
C SER A 652 -1.08 -4.78 -17.12
N LEU A 653 0.06 -5.15 -17.72
CA LEU A 653 0.37 -4.91 -19.13
C LEU A 653 0.80 -6.20 -19.86
N PHE A 654 1.57 -7.07 -19.21
CA PHE A 654 2.11 -8.29 -19.81
C PHE A 654 1.30 -9.53 -19.43
N PRO A 655 1.08 -10.47 -20.37
CA PRO A 655 0.49 -11.77 -20.05
C PRO A 655 1.48 -12.59 -19.20
N LEU A 656 0.98 -13.20 -18.12
CA LEU A 656 1.78 -14.04 -17.23
C LEU A 656 2.01 -15.43 -17.87
N PRO A 657 3.26 -15.83 -18.17
CA PRO A 657 3.54 -17.18 -18.66
C PRO A 657 3.30 -18.24 -17.58
N SER A 658 2.77 -19.41 -17.95
CA SER A 658 2.48 -20.51 -17.01
C SER A 658 3.70 -20.91 -16.16
N LYS A 659 4.89 -21.00 -16.77
CA LYS A 659 6.13 -21.34 -16.05
C LYS A 659 6.47 -20.35 -14.93
N VAL A 660 6.21 -19.06 -15.15
CA VAL A 660 6.44 -18.01 -14.14
C VAL A 660 5.36 -18.07 -13.06
N GLU A 661 4.10 -18.29 -13.45
CA GLU A 661 3.02 -18.52 -12.50
C GLU A 661 3.35 -19.67 -11.53
N ASP A 662 3.79 -20.82 -12.08
CA ASP A 662 4.18 -22.00 -11.30
C ASP A 662 5.34 -21.72 -10.35
N ARG A 663 6.36 -20.96 -10.79
CA ARG A 663 7.50 -20.56 -9.96
C ARG A 663 7.07 -19.64 -8.80
N LEU A 664 6.24 -18.64 -9.08
CA LEU A 664 5.71 -17.73 -8.06
C LEU A 664 4.72 -18.41 -7.11
N ASP A 665 3.89 -19.32 -7.60
CA ASP A 665 3.00 -20.16 -6.79
C ASP A 665 3.81 -21.09 -5.88
N LYS A 666 4.92 -21.67 -6.37
CA LYS A 666 5.84 -22.49 -5.55
C LYS A 666 6.41 -21.68 -4.39
N LEU A 667 7.00 -20.51 -4.65
CA LEU A 667 7.56 -19.64 -3.63
C LEU A 667 6.52 -19.24 -2.56
N ARG A 668 5.30 -18.85 -2.97
CA ARG A 668 4.23 -18.47 -2.03
C ARG A 668 3.71 -19.65 -1.22
N ARG A 669 3.58 -20.83 -1.85
CA ARG A 669 3.15 -22.07 -1.20
C ARG A 669 4.18 -22.55 -0.18
N ASP A 670 5.45 -22.53 -0.55
CA ASP A 670 6.55 -22.94 0.32
C ASP A 670 6.67 -21.98 1.51
N PHE A 671 6.58 -20.66 1.28
CA PHE A 671 6.53 -19.68 2.36
C PHE A 671 5.34 -19.89 3.30
N LEU A 672 4.15 -20.20 2.77
CA LEU A 672 2.95 -20.42 3.58
C LEU A 672 3.13 -21.61 4.52
N TRP A 673 3.57 -22.76 4.00
CA TRP A 673 3.56 -24.03 4.72
C TRP A 673 4.88 -24.35 5.42
N LEU A 674 6.02 -24.13 4.78
CA LEU A 674 7.33 -24.58 5.24
C LEU A 674 7.97 -23.61 6.25
N GLY A 675 7.77 -22.30 6.05
CA GLY A 675 8.54 -21.31 6.80
C GLY A 675 10.04 -21.44 6.52
N ASN A 676 10.89 -21.37 7.56
CA ASN A 676 12.35 -21.45 7.48
C ASN A 676 12.88 -22.86 7.78
N LYS A 677 12.02 -23.88 7.81
CA LYS A 677 12.48 -25.24 8.06
C LYS A 677 13.22 -25.75 6.83
N GLU A 678 14.52 -25.95 6.93
CA GLU A 678 15.29 -26.68 5.94
C GLU A 678 14.79 -28.14 5.89
N GLY A 679 14.27 -28.57 4.74
CA GLY A 679 13.72 -29.93 4.52
C GLY A 679 12.42 -29.99 3.72
N LYS A 680 11.98 -31.21 3.34
CA LYS A 680 10.69 -31.48 2.69
C LYS A 680 9.53 -31.29 3.67
N GLY A 681 9.14 -30.04 3.96
CA GLY A 681 7.99 -29.80 4.83
C GLY A 681 6.64 -30.10 4.17
N ILE A 682 5.60 -30.17 5.00
CA ILE A 682 4.30 -30.72 4.63
C ILE A 682 3.33 -29.62 4.17
N HIS A 683 2.88 -29.67 2.91
CA HIS A 683 1.76 -28.84 2.44
C HIS A 683 0.43 -29.40 2.98
N LEU A 684 -0.25 -28.63 3.82
CA LEU A 684 -1.44 -29.10 4.55
C LEU A 684 -2.69 -29.21 3.67
N VAL A 685 -2.87 -28.26 2.74
CA VAL A 685 -4.05 -28.15 1.88
C VAL A 685 -3.61 -27.90 0.43
N LYS A 686 -4.38 -28.41 -0.54
CA LYS A 686 -4.16 -28.16 -1.99
C LYS A 686 -4.12 -26.66 -2.27
N TRP A 687 -3.20 -26.23 -3.14
CA TRP A 687 -2.96 -24.82 -3.40
C TRP A 687 -4.18 -24.11 -4.02
N GLN A 688 -4.86 -24.76 -4.97
CA GLN A 688 -6.09 -24.23 -5.58
C GLN A 688 -7.18 -23.97 -4.53
N THR A 689 -7.26 -24.80 -3.48
CA THR A 689 -8.19 -24.59 -2.36
C THR A 689 -7.79 -23.40 -1.50
N ALA A 690 -6.49 -23.18 -1.28
CA ALA A 690 -6.00 -22.00 -0.57
C ALA A 690 -6.29 -20.69 -1.33
N GLN A 691 -6.28 -20.74 -2.67
CA GLN A 691 -6.60 -19.62 -3.56
C GLN A 691 -8.11 -19.27 -3.63
N LEU A 692 -9.00 -20.14 -3.13
CA LEU A 692 -10.42 -19.83 -3.08
C LEU A 692 -10.71 -18.64 -2.14
N SER A 693 -11.85 -17.99 -2.37
CA SER A 693 -12.31 -16.92 -1.49
C SER A 693 -12.54 -17.47 -0.07
N LYS A 694 -12.37 -16.61 0.95
CA LYS A 694 -12.72 -16.96 2.34
C LYS A 694 -14.18 -17.40 2.51
N LYS A 695 -15.09 -16.91 1.67
CA LYS A 695 -16.51 -17.32 1.67
C LYS A 695 -16.71 -18.73 1.08
N SER A 696 -15.86 -19.11 0.13
CA SER A 696 -15.87 -20.41 -0.54
C SER A 696 -14.93 -21.43 0.14
N GLY A 697 -14.47 -21.12 1.35
CA GLY A 697 -13.64 -21.99 2.17
C GLY A 697 -12.14 -21.96 1.88
N GLY A 698 -11.62 -20.99 1.15
CA GLY A 698 -10.17 -20.80 0.98
C GLY A 698 -9.55 -19.83 1.99
N LEU A 699 -8.28 -19.49 1.78
CA LEU A 699 -7.54 -18.53 2.61
C LEU A 699 -7.59 -17.10 2.05
N GLY A 700 -8.13 -16.93 0.83
CA GLY A 700 -8.19 -15.66 0.12
C GLY A 700 -6.87 -15.25 -0.53
N ILE A 701 -5.99 -16.21 -0.81
CA ILE A 701 -4.76 -16.01 -1.61
C ILE A 701 -5.16 -15.79 -3.07
N LYS A 702 -4.49 -14.88 -3.78
CA LYS A 702 -4.85 -14.64 -5.18
C LYS A 702 -4.29 -15.72 -6.12
N ASN A 703 -5.13 -16.14 -7.06
CA ASN A 703 -4.72 -16.86 -8.25
C ASN A 703 -4.16 -15.84 -9.26
N LEU A 704 -2.86 -15.92 -9.56
CA LEU A 704 -2.18 -14.90 -10.36
C LEU A 704 -2.59 -14.95 -11.83
N GLY A 705 -2.75 -16.13 -12.43
CA GLY A 705 -3.21 -16.24 -13.81
C GLY A 705 -4.60 -15.63 -14.01
N LEU A 706 -5.52 -15.86 -13.07
CA LEU A 706 -6.84 -15.23 -13.10
C LEU A 706 -6.74 -13.70 -12.87
N GLN A 707 -5.92 -13.27 -11.91
CA GLN A 707 -5.70 -11.85 -11.64
C GLN A 707 -5.14 -11.12 -12.87
N ASN A 708 -4.14 -11.70 -13.55
CA ASN A 708 -3.55 -11.16 -14.77
C ASN A 708 -4.60 -10.99 -15.88
N ARG A 709 -5.42 -12.02 -16.14
CA ARG A 709 -6.51 -11.90 -17.13
C ARG A 709 -7.49 -10.77 -16.79
N CYS A 710 -7.92 -10.65 -15.54
CA CYS A 710 -8.82 -9.58 -15.13
C CYS A 710 -8.17 -8.19 -15.25
N LEU A 711 -6.87 -8.07 -14.95
CA LEU A 711 -6.12 -6.82 -15.11
C LEU A 711 -6.02 -6.42 -16.58
N LEU A 712 -5.68 -7.37 -17.47
CA LEU A 712 -5.60 -7.12 -18.92
C LEU A 712 -6.97 -6.76 -19.51
N SER A 713 -8.06 -7.41 -19.06
CA SER A 713 -9.42 -7.05 -19.48
C SER A 713 -9.83 -5.61 -19.12
N LYS A 714 -9.15 -4.97 -18.16
CA LYS A 714 -9.38 -3.54 -17.86
C LYS A 714 -9.07 -2.66 -19.07
N TRP A 715 -8.05 -2.98 -19.86
CA TRP A 715 -7.70 -2.21 -21.06
C TRP A 715 -8.82 -2.23 -22.11
N LEU A 716 -9.45 -3.37 -22.29
CA LEU A 716 -10.58 -3.53 -23.21
C LEU A 716 -11.80 -2.71 -22.76
N TRP A 717 -12.10 -2.72 -21.47
CA TRP A 717 -13.13 -1.86 -20.90
C TRP A 717 -12.79 -0.37 -21.11
N ARG A 718 -11.54 0.02 -20.82
CA ARG A 718 -11.07 1.39 -21.02
C ARG A 718 -11.13 1.80 -22.49
N PHE A 719 -10.88 0.90 -23.44
CA PHE A 719 -10.95 1.21 -24.87
C PHE A 719 -12.36 1.66 -25.30
N GLY A 720 -13.41 0.97 -24.82
CA GLY A 720 -14.79 1.34 -25.10
C GLY A 720 -15.27 2.61 -24.39
N LYS A 721 -14.70 2.91 -23.20
CA LYS A 721 -15.09 4.04 -22.34
C LYS A 721 -14.32 5.33 -22.57
N GLU A 722 -13.00 5.25 -22.76
CA GLU A 722 -12.13 6.42 -22.92
C GLU A 722 -12.16 6.87 -24.39
N GLY A 723 -12.67 8.07 -24.66
CA GLY A 723 -12.76 8.62 -26.02
C GLY A 723 -11.49 9.31 -26.50
N GLN A 724 -10.82 10.09 -25.65
CA GLN A 724 -9.78 11.05 -26.04
C GLN A 724 -8.37 10.72 -25.51
N ALA A 725 -8.10 9.45 -25.21
CA ALA A 725 -6.83 9.04 -24.61
C ALA A 725 -5.77 8.71 -25.67
N LEU A 726 -4.56 9.28 -25.55
CA LEU A 726 -3.47 9.08 -26.52
C LEU A 726 -3.13 7.60 -26.77
N TRP A 727 -3.17 6.77 -25.72
CA TRP A 727 -2.91 5.34 -25.86
C TRP A 727 -3.95 4.64 -26.75
N LYS A 728 -5.21 5.10 -26.71
CA LYS A 728 -6.26 4.59 -27.59
C LYS A 728 -6.04 5.07 -29.02
N ASP A 729 -5.72 6.35 -29.21
CA ASP A 729 -5.40 6.91 -30.53
C ASP A 729 -4.26 6.11 -31.20
N VAL A 730 -3.22 5.75 -30.44
CA VAL A 730 -2.11 4.88 -30.91
C VAL A 730 -2.60 3.48 -31.30
N ILE A 731 -3.46 2.84 -30.51
CA ILE A 731 -4.01 1.52 -30.82
C ILE A 731 -4.93 1.57 -32.05
N VAL A 732 -5.79 2.58 -32.15
CA VAL A 732 -6.70 2.77 -33.30
C VAL A 732 -5.89 3.02 -34.56
N SER A 733 -4.88 3.88 -34.52
CA SER A 733 -4.02 4.17 -35.67
C SER A 733 -3.27 2.92 -36.15
N LYS A 734 -2.82 2.05 -35.22
CA LYS A 734 -2.02 0.85 -35.52
C LYS A 734 -2.81 -0.39 -35.93
N TYR A 735 -4.00 -0.58 -35.38
CA TYR A 735 -4.78 -1.81 -35.58
C TYR A 735 -6.09 -1.54 -36.32
N GLY A 736 -6.55 -0.29 -36.34
CA GLY A 736 -7.90 0.06 -36.76
C GLY A 736 -8.95 -0.31 -35.72
N GLN A 737 -10.18 0.08 -36.01
CA GLN A 737 -11.34 -0.07 -35.15
C GLN A 737 -12.42 -0.86 -35.89
N THR A 738 -12.99 -1.89 -35.26
CA THR A 738 -14.02 -2.74 -35.88
C THR A 738 -15.40 -2.12 -35.76
N ASP A 739 -15.68 -1.58 -34.57
CA ASP A 739 -16.94 -0.95 -34.21
C ASP A 739 -16.65 0.17 -33.20
N SER A 740 -17.69 0.86 -32.75
CA SER A 740 -17.58 1.93 -31.75
C SER A 740 -16.90 1.54 -30.42
N TRP A 741 -16.68 0.25 -30.15
CA TRP A 741 -16.29 -0.27 -28.83
C TRP A 741 -14.99 -1.06 -28.83
N THR A 742 -14.48 -1.48 -29.98
CA THR A 742 -13.42 -2.48 -30.10
C THR A 742 -12.43 -2.20 -31.23
N SER A 743 -11.16 -2.50 -30.97
CA SER A 743 -10.15 -2.54 -32.04
C SER A 743 -10.35 -3.77 -32.93
N ASN A 744 -9.74 -3.75 -34.13
CA ASN A 744 -9.64 -4.94 -34.97
C ASN A 744 -8.93 -6.10 -34.28
N THR A 745 -9.24 -7.31 -34.74
CA THR A 745 -8.54 -8.52 -34.32
C THR A 745 -7.10 -8.49 -34.87
N VAL A 746 -6.14 -8.76 -33.99
CA VAL A 746 -4.72 -8.68 -34.35
C VAL A 746 -4.25 -10.05 -34.85
N THR A 747 -4.07 -10.18 -36.16
CA THR A 747 -3.63 -11.42 -36.83
C THR A 747 -2.12 -11.54 -36.95
N SER A 748 -1.36 -10.44 -36.79
CA SER A 748 0.11 -10.46 -36.93
C SER A 748 0.79 -11.48 -36.01
N THR A 749 1.68 -12.28 -36.59
CA THR A 749 2.31 -13.45 -35.95
C THR A 749 3.55 -13.10 -35.12
N TYR A 750 4.24 -11.99 -35.42
CA TYR A 750 5.52 -11.61 -34.82
C TYR A 750 5.53 -10.16 -34.29
N GLY A 751 6.24 -9.90 -33.18
CA GLY A 751 6.45 -8.55 -32.62
C GLY A 751 6.58 -8.47 -31.10
N VAL A 752 6.97 -7.29 -30.61
CA VAL A 752 7.06 -6.92 -29.18
C VAL A 752 5.75 -6.32 -28.64
N SER A 753 4.74 -6.16 -29.50
CA SER A 753 3.41 -5.66 -29.09
C SER A 753 2.73 -6.55 -28.04
N VAL A 754 2.11 -5.90 -27.05
CA VAL A 754 1.31 -6.51 -25.99
C VAL A 754 -0.19 -6.51 -26.31
N TRP A 755 -0.66 -5.64 -27.22
CA TRP A 755 -2.08 -5.44 -27.48
C TRP A 755 -2.78 -6.69 -28.00
N ARG A 756 -2.09 -7.55 -28.77
CA ARG A 756 -2.65 -8.82 -29.26
C ARG A 756 -3.16 -9.71 -28.12
N SER A 757 -2.34 -9.91 -27.08
CA SER A 757 -2.72 -10.73 -25.93
C SER A 757 -3.90 -10.14 -25.16
N ILE A 758 -3.95 -8.81 -25.06
CA ILE A 758 -5.07 -8.08 -24.44
C ILE A 758 -6.34 -8.26 -25.28
N ARG A 759 -6.27 -8.03 -26.60
CA ARG A 759 -7.40 -8.12 -27.54
C ARG A 759 -8.04 -9.50 -27.60
N ASN A 760 -7.26 -10.56 -27.42
CA ASN A 760 -7.74 -11.94 -27.37
C ASN A 760 -8.68 -12.22 -26.17
N LEU A 761 -8.71 -11.36 -25.15
CA LEU A 761 -9.63 -11.49 -24.02
C LEU A 761 -11.02 -10.90 -24.27
N TRP A 762 -11.22 -10.18 -25.39
CA TRP A 762 -12.50 -9.52 -25.70
C TRP A 762 -13.71 -10.45 -25.68
N PRO A 763 -13.70 -11.65 -26.30
CA PRO A 763 -14.89 -12.51 -26.31
C PRO A 763 -15.38 -12.89 -24.91
N LYS A 764 -14.47 -12.99 -23.93
CA LYS A 764 -14.83 -13.26 -22.52
C LYS A 764 -15.43 -12.03 -21.83
N LEU A 765 -14.93 -10.84 -22.15
CA LEU A 765 -15.45 -9.59 -21.60
C LEU A 765 -16.81 -9.23 -22.21
N ALA A 766 -16.94 -9.33 -23.53
CA ALA A 766 -18.14 -8.97 -24.30
C ALA A 766 -19.42 -9.66 -23.80
N ARG A 767 -19.34 -10.94 -23.39
CA ARG A 767 -20.48 -11.68 -22.80
C ARG A 767 -21.08 -11.02 -21.55
N ASN A 768 -20.33 -10.15 -20.90
CA ASN A 768 -20.69 -9.52 -19.64
C ASN A 768 -20.91 -8.01 -19.75
N ILE A 769 -20.92 -7.50 -20.98
CA ILE A 769 -21.20 -6.12 -21.33
C ILE A 769 -22.64 -6.02 -21.82
N CYS A 770 -23.29 -4.92 -21.49
CA CYS A 770 -24.48 -4.40 -22.15
C CYS A 770 -24.25 -2.91 -22.45
N TYR A 771 -25.12 -2.29 -23.23
CA TYR A 771 -25.00 -0.88 -23.61
C TYR A 771 -26.15 -0.07 -23.03
N LYS A 772 -25.83 1.16 -22.64
CA LYS A 772 -26.80 2.16 -22.20
C LYS A 772 -26.92 3.20 -23.31
N VAL A 773 -28.13 3.33 -23.84
CA VAL A 773 -28.45 4.30 -24.89
C VAL A 773 -28.45 5.71 -24.33
N GLY A 774 -27.75 6.59 -25.03
CA GLY A 774 -27.76 8.03 -24.85
C GLY A 774 -28.24 8.69 -26.14
N GLU A 775 -27.32 9.23 -26.92
CA GLU A 775 -27.56 9.77 -28.27
C GLU A 775 -27.88 8.69 -29.32
N GLY A 776 -27.57 7.41 -29.06
CA GLY A 776 -27.95 6.28 -29.92
C GLY A 776 -27.12 6.10 -31.19
N THR A 777 -26.06 6.89 -31.38
CA THR A 777 -25.22 6.92 -32.59
C THR A 777 -24.20 5.79 -32.64
N ARG A 778 -23.77 5.25 -31.49
CA ARG A 778 -22.71 4.22 -31.39
C ARG A 778 -23.26 2.81 -31.21
N ILE A 779 -24.53 2.67 -30.86
CA ILE A 779 -25.18 1.40 -30.54
C ILE A 779 -26.00 0.93 -31.74
N LEU A 780 -25.74 -0.31 -32.17
CA LEU A 780 -26.45 -0.94 -33.28
C LEU A 780 -27.77 -1.55 -32.80
N PHE A 781 -28.89 -1.16 -33.42
CA PHE A 781 -30.24 -1.55 -32.99
C PHE A 781 -30.40 -3.08 -32.86
N TRP A 782 -29.99 -3.84 -33.88
CA TRP A 782 -30.17 -5.29 -33.89
C TRP A 782 -29.09 -6.06 -33.14
N LYS A 783 -27.83 -5.65 -33.27
CA LYS A 783 -26.65 -6.47 -32.89
C LYS A 783 -26.20 -6.25 -31.44
N ASP A 784 -26.44 -5.06 -30.88
CA ASP A 784 -25.95 -4.72 -29.54
C ASP A 784 -26.94 -5.09 -28.43
N LYS A 785 -26.41 -5.40 -27.24
CA LYS A 785 -27.21 -5.76 -26.05
C LYS A 785 -27.61 -4.51 -25.27
N TRP A 786 -28.54 -3.73 -25.82
CA TRP A 786 -29.00 -2.46 -25.22
C TRP A 786 -30.39 -2.56 -24.57
N ILE A 787 -31.21 -3.54 -24.97
CA ILE A 787 -32.54 -3.78 -24.39
C ILE A 787 -32.78 -5.26 -24.06
N GLY A 788 -33.03 -5.55 -22.78
CA GLY A 788 -33.15 -6.93 -22.25
C GLY A 788 -31.81 -7.65 -22.04
N GLN A 789 -31.83 -8.99 -22.02
CA GLN A 789 -30.64 -9.81 -21.67
C GLN A 789 -29.75 -10.16 -22.87
N ASN A 790 -30.39 -10.35 -24.04
CA ASN A 790 -29.80 -10.73 -25.32
C ASN A 790 -29.95 -9.58 -26.33
N SER A 791 -29.25 -9.68 -27.47
CA SER A 791 -29.44 -8.72 -28.57
C SER A 791 -30.76 -9.00 -29.30
N LEU A 792 -31.37 -7.99 -29.93
CA LEU A 792 -32.60 -8.19 -30.70
C LEU A 792 -32.41 -9.20 -31.85
N MET A 793 -31.22 -9.27 -32.44
CA MET A 793 -30.84 -10.29 -33.41
C MET A 793 -30.90 -11.73 -32.86
N GLU A 794 -30.59 -11.93 -31.56
CA GLU A 794 -30.61 -13.26 -30.94
C GLU A 794 -32.06 -13.68 -30.62
N ASP A 795 -32.89 -12.75 -30.13
CA ASP A 795 -34.26 -13.03 -29.68
C ASP A 795 -35.28 -13.02 -30.84
N PHE A 796 -35.03 -12.25 -31.91
CA PHE A 796 -35.89 -12.09 -33.10
C PHE A 796 -35.12 -12.38 -34.39
N ALA A 797 -34.45 -13.54 -34.43
CA ALA A 797 -33.60 -13.94 -35.56
C ALA A 797 -34.37 -14.10 -36.89
N ASP A 798 -35.65 -14.48 -36.80
CA ASP A 798 -36.61 -14.52 -37.90
C ASP A 798 -36.79 -13.14 -38.52
N LEU A 799 -37.13 -12.12 -37.72
CA LEU A 799 -37.30 -10.74 -38.20
C LEU A 799 -35.99 -10.12 -38.70
N TYR A 800 -34.87 -10.41 -38.04
CA TYR A 800 -33.55 -9.92 -38.44
C TYR A 800 -33.14 -10.44 -39.84
N SER A 801 -33.53 -11.66 -40.20
CA SER A 801 -33.11 -12.30 -41.48
C SER A 801 -33.58 -11.54 -42.73
N PHE A 802 -34.65 -10.75 -42.63
CA PHE A 802 -35.21 -9.95 -43.72
C PHE A 802 -35.38 -8.47 -43.37
N CYS A 803 -34.70 -7.98 -42.34
CA CYS A 803 -34.65 -6.55 -42.06
C CYS A 803 -33.85 -5.80 -43.14
N ASP A 804 -34.27 -4.57 -43.45
CA ASP A 804 -33.63 -3.81 -44.52
C ASP A 804 -32.24 -3.30 -44.10
N ASN A 805 -32.15 -2.80 -42.87
CA ASN A 805 -30.95 -2.18 -42.29
C ASN A 805 -30.42 -2.93 -41.05
N PRO A 806 -29.74 -4.09 -41.20
CA PRO A 806 -29.20 -4.87 -40.08
C PRO A 806 -28.06 -4.19 -39.32
N GLY A 807 -27.48 -3.13 -39.89
CA GLY A 807 -26.40 -2.35 -39.32
C GLY A 807 -26.80 -0.96 -38.82
N ALA A 808 -28.09 -0.63 -38.80
CA ALA A 808 -28.54 0.70 -38.37
C ALA A 808 -28.29 0.93 -36.87
N SER A 809 -27.93 2.17 -36.54
CA SER A 809 -27.84 2.66 -35.18
C SER A 809 -29.22 2.95 -34.59
N ILE A 810 -29.32 3.07 -33.27
CA ILE A 810 -30.59 3.44 -32.63
C ILE A 810 -31.03 4.84 -33.06
N ALA A 811 -30.08 5.76 -33.25
CA ALA A 811 -30.36 7.11 -33.71
C ALA A 811 -31.01 7.15 -35.11
N GLU A 812 -30.66 6.20 -35.99
CA GLU A 812 -31.25 6.07 -37.32
C GLU A 812 -32.63 5.39 -37.29
N MET A 813 -32.85 4.49 -36.31
CA MET A 813 -34.08 3.71 -36.19
C MET A 813 -35.17 4.38 -35.35
N TRP A 814 -34.86 5.46 -34.63
CA TRP A 814 -35.79 6.13 -33.71
C TRP A 814 -36.04 7.59 -34.09
N SER A 815 -37.31 7.99 -34.09
CA SER A 815 -37.75 9.38 -34.30
C SER A 815 -38.74 9.81 -33.20
N GLN A 816 -39.08 11.10 -33.15
CA GLN A 816 -40.15 11.59 -32.26
C GLN A 816 -41.53 10.99 -32.57
N GLN A 817 -41.70 10.39 -33.76
CA GLN A 817 -42.93 9.72 -34.20
C GLN A 817 -42.91 8.21 -33.93
N GLY A 818 -41.81 7.66 -33.42
CA GLY A 818 -41.67 6.23 -33.08
C GLY A 818 -40.51 5.52 -33.78
N TRP A 819 -40.56 4.19 -33.76
CA TRP A 819 -39.54 3.30 -34.36
C TRP A 819 -39.75 3.14 -35.88
N ASN A 820 -38.71 3.41 -36.65
CA ASN A 820 -38.69 3.26 -38.11
C ASN A 820 -38.12 1.89 -38.51
N ILE A 821 -38.88 0.82 -38.26
CA ILE A 821 -38.46 -0.55 -38.59
C ILE A 821 -38.96 -0.92 -39.99
N THR A 822 -38.04 -1.00 -40.97
CA THR A 822 -38.34 -1.45 -42.34
C THR A 822 -37.92 -2.90 -42.58
N LEU A 823 -38.78 -3.65 -43.25
CA LEU A 823 -38.60 -5.07 -43.58
C LEU A 823 -38.65 -5.23 -45.10
N ARG A 824 -37.82 -6.12 -45.66
CA ARG A 824 -37.68 -6.32 -47.12
C ARG A 824 -38.90 -6.92 -47.82
N ARG A 825 -39.84 -7.46 -47.04
CA ARG A 825 -41.08 -8.09 -47.51
C ARG A 825 -42.22 -7.87 -46.53
N LEU A 826 -43.44 -8.13 -46.99
CA LEU A 826 -44.62 -8.19 -46.14
C LEU A 826 -44.51 -9.33 -45.12
N LEU A 827 -45.12 -9.11 -43.96
CA LEU A 827 -45.19 -10.07 -42.86
C LEU A 827 -46.16 -11.20 -43.22
N ASN A 828 -45.79 -12.43 -42.88
CA ASN A 828 -46.75 -13.53 -42.85
C ASN A 828 -47.56 -13.49 -41.56
N ASP A 829 -48.74 -14.11 -41.54
CA ASP A 829 -49.65 -14.09 -40.37
C ASP A 829 -48.97 -14.51 -39.06
N TRP A 830 -48.09 -15.53 -39.11
CA TRP A 830 -47.36 -16.01 -37.92
C TRP A 830 -46.21 -15.09 -37.46
N GLU A 831 -45.81 -14.09 -38.26
CA GLU A 831 -44.75 -13.12 -37.94
C GLU A 831 -45.31 -11.84 -37.33
N VAL A 832 -46.61 -11.58 -37.48
CA VAL A 832 -47.30 -10.42 -36.89
C VAL A 832 -47.14 -10.41 -35.37
N ASP A 833 -47.36 -11.57 -34.72
CA ASP A 833 -47.18 -11.72 -33.27
C ASP A 833 -45.72 -11.47 -32.84
N ARG A 834 -44.74 -11.80 -33.69
CA ARG A 834 -43.32 -11.55 -33.40
C ARG A 834 -43.00 -10.05 -33.42
N VAL A 835 -43.54 -9.32 -34.39
CA VAL A 835 -43.39 -7.87 -34.47
C VAL A 835 -44.09 -7.19 -33.29
N ALA A 836 -45.28 -7.64 -32.90
CA ALA A 836 -45.97 -7.14 -31.73
C ALA A 836 -45.13 -7.31 -30.45
N ASN A 837 -44.53 -8.49 -30.25
CA ASN A 837 -43.61 -8.76 -29.13
C ASN A 837 -42.34 -7.89 -29.18
N LEU A 838 -41.81 -7.60 -30.38
CA LEU A 838 -40.68 -6.68 -30.55
C LEU A 838 -41.06 -5.26 -30.13
N LEU A 839 -42.19 -4.74 -30.62
CA LEU A 839 -42.67 -3.40 -30.27
C LEU A 839 -42.97 -3.27 -28.77
N GLN A 840 -43.61 -4.27 -28.17
CA GLN A 840 -43.86 -4.30 -26.72
C GLN A 840 -42.55 -4.22 -25.93
N ARG A 841 -41.50 -4.94 -26.35
CA ARG A 841 -40.18 -4.85 -25.72
C ARG A 841 -39.54 -3.47 -25.85
N LEU A 842 -39.85 -2.75 -26.93
CA LEU A 842 -39.33 -1.43 -27.21
C LEU A 842 -40.12 -0.29 -26.53
N GLU A 843 -41.34 -0.54 -26.04
CA GLU A 843 -42.17 0.45 -25.32
C GLU A 843 -41.46 0.99 -24.06
N ASP A 844 -40.65 0.15 -23.40
CA ASP A 844 -39.87 0.52 -22.22
C ASP A 844 -38.71 1.49 -22.52
N PHE A 845 -38.49 1.87 -23.78
CA PHE A 845 -37.40 2.77 -24.18
C PHE A 845 -37.78 4.25 -23.92
N PRO A 846 -37.06 4.97 -23.03
CA PRO A 846 -37.42 6.33 -22.64
C PRO A 846 -37.07 7.41 -23.69
N GLY A 847 -36.58 7.01 -24.88
CA GLY A 847 -36.10 7.91 -25.91
C GLY A 847 -34.61 8.26 -25.82
N LEU A 848 -34.11 8.92 -26.86
CA LEU A 848 -32.73 9.42 -26.95
C LEU A 848 -32.51 10.63 -26.03
N ASN A 849 -31.30 10.79 -25.52
CA ASN A 849 -30.90 11.95 -24.72
C ASN A 849 -29.53 12.48 -25.18
N THR A 850 -29.11 13.61 -24.61
CA THR A 850 -27.86 14.30 -24.98
C THR A 850 -26.60 13.69 -24.37
N ASN A 851 -26.70 12.61 -23.58
CA ASN A 851 -25.51 11.96 -23.05
C ASN A 851 -24.93 11.02 -24.12
N PRO A 852 -23.59 10.85 -24.17
CA PRO A 852 -22.99 9.89 -25.09
C PRO A 852 -23.39 8.45 -24.71
N ASP A 853 -23.51 7.60 -25.73
CA ASP A 853 -23.69 6.17 -25.53
C ASP A 853 -22.59 5.58 -24.66
N ALA A 854 -22.98 4.70 -23.74
CA ALA A 854 -22.09 4.17 -22.73
C ALA A 854 -22.12 2.64 -22.65
N ILE A 855 -20.94 2.05 -22.48
CA ILE A 855 -20.79 0.65 -22.13
C ILE A 855 -21.12 0.43 -20.65
N ARG A 856 -21.87 -0.63 -20.34
CA ARG A 856 -22.34 -0.98 -19.00
C ARG A 856 -21.89 -2.41 -18.64
N TRP A 857 -21.35 -2.57 -17.44
CA TRP A 857 -20.97 -3.87 -16.90
C TRP A 857 -22.18 -4.53 -16.21
N LYS A 858 -22.58 -5.73 -16.66
CA LYS A 858 -23.78 -6.44 -16.16
C LYS A 858 -23.75 -6.74 -14.65
N HIS A 859 -22.56 -6.87 -14.07
CA HIS A 859 -22.37 -7.32 -12.68
C HIS A 859 -22.12 -6.16 -11.71
N ASP A 860 -22.56 -4.96 -12.05
CA ASP A 860 -22.53 -3.81 -11.16
C ASP A 860 -23.81 -2.97 -11.26
N ARG A 861 -24.24 -2.39 -10.13
CA ARG A 861 -25.44 -1.55 -10.06
C ARG A 861 -25.26 -0.30 -10.92
N ASP A 862 -24.12 0.37 -10.74
CA ASP A 862 -23.74 1.58 -11.47
C ASP A 862 -23.22 1.26 -12.88
N GLY A 863 -23.08 -0.03 -13.22
CA GLY A 863 -22.55 -0.46 -14.50
C GLY A 863 -21.04 -0.30 -14.66
N GLU A 864 -20.29 -0.06 -13.59
CA GLU A 864 -18.85 0.19 -13.67
C GLU A 864 -18.03 -1.09 -13.55
N PHE A 865 -17.06 -1.23 -14.47
CA PHE A 865 -16.12 -2.35 -14.44
C PHE A 865 -15.14 -2.22 -13.29
N SER A 866 -14.93 -3.32 -12.58
CA SER A 866 -13.89 -3.45 -11.57
C SER A 866 -13.18 -4.79 -11.72
N VAL A 867 -11.85 -4.73 -11.82
CA VAL A 867 -10.97 -5.92 -11.83
C VAL A 867 -11.31 -6.83 -10.65
N GLY A 868 -11.54 -6.27 -9.46
CA GLY A 868 -11.87 -7.04 -8.27
C GLY A 868 -13.23 -7.73 -8.32
N ARG A 869 -14.23 -7.14 -9.00
CA ARG A 869 -15.55 -7.76 -9.20
C ARG A 869 -15.47 -8.89 -10.23
N MET A 870 -14.81 -8.65 -11.38
CA MET A 870 -14.57 -9.68 -12.39
C MET A 870 -13.80 -10.88 -11.79
N TYR A 871 -12.74 -10.62 -11.03
CA TYR A 871 -11.96 -11.67 -10.36
C TYR A 871 -12.83 -12.51 -9.42
N LYS A 872 -13.67 -11.87 -8.59
CA LYS A 872 -14.57 -12.60 -7.67
C LYS A 872 -15.57 -13.48 -8.42
N ARG A 873 -16.12 -13.00 -9.52
CA ARG A 873 -17.05 -13.75 -10.37
C ARG A 873 -16.34 -14.95 -11.00
N ASP A 874 -15.22 -14.72 -11.66
CA ASP A 874 -14.48 -15.79 -12.35
C ASP A 874 -14.00 -16.84 -11.36
N LEU A 875 -13.59 -16.43 -10.16
CA LEU A 875 -13.25 -17.36 -9.09
C LEU A 875 -14.46 -18.18 -8.61
N ALA A 876 -15.66 -17.57 -8.56
CA ALA A 876 -16.88 -18.27 -8.17
C ALA A 876 -17.39 -19.25 -9.24
N ALA A 877 -17.08 -18.99 -10.52
CA ALA A 877 -17.41 -19.88 -11.63
C ALA A 877 -16.58 -21.18 -11.64
N HIS A 878 -15.54 -21.30 -10.81
CA HIS A 878 -14.77 -22.54 -10.67
C HIS A 878 -15.45 -23.46 -9.64
N PRO A 879 -15.95 -24.64 -10.04
CA PRO A 879 -16.57 -25.59 -9.13
C PRO A 879 -15.50 -26.20 -8.21
N GLY A 880 -15.41 -25.69 -6.99
CA GLY A 880 -14.47 -26.19 -5.97
C GLY A 880 -14.76 -25.73 -4.54
N GLY A 881 -15.81 -24.92 -4.35
CA GLY A 881 -16.26 -24.51 -3.03
C GLY A 881 -16.98 -25.67 -2.34
N ILE A 882 -16.44 -26.15 -1.23
CA ILE A 882 -17.16 -27.07 -0.33
C ILE A 882 -18.13 -26.22 0.49
N PHE A 883 -19.39 -26.62 0.62
CA PHE A 883 -20.33 -26.01 1.55
C PHE A 883 -19.79 -26.17 2.99
N GLY A 884 -19.77 -25.10 3.78
CA GLY A 884 -19.22 -25.16 5.13
C GLY A 884 -19.31 -23.86 5.91
N PRO A 885 -18.96 -23.88 7.21
CA PRO A 885 -19.13 -22.79 8.17
C PRO A 885 -18.13 -21.62 7.97
N TRP A 886 -17.70 -21.36 6.73
CA TRP A 886 -16.60 -20.43 6.46
C TRP A 886 -16.89 -19.00 6.91
N LYS A 887 -18.14 -18.56 6.75
CA LYS A 887 -18.57 -17.23 7.18
C LYS A 887 -18.46 -17.06 8.69
N GLN A 888 -18.81 -18.08 9.48
CA GLN A 888 -18.69 -18.04 10.94
C GLN A 888 -17.22 -17.97 11.38
N ILE A 889 -16.34 -18.78 10.77
CA ILE A 889 -14.89 -18.78 11.08
C ILE A 889 -14.29 -17.39 10.87
N TRP A 890 -14.49 -16.81 9.67
CA TRP A 890 -13.82 -15.56 9.30
C TRP A 890 -14.46 -14.31 9.92
N LYS A 891 -15.74 -14.38 10.32
CA LYS A 891 -16.43 -13.29 11.06
C LYS A 891 -16.26 -13.38 12.57
N SER A 892 -15.78 -14.50 13.12
CA SER A 892 -15.57 -14.63 14.57
C SER A 892 -14.66 -13.52 15.13
N ASN A 893 -14.85 -13.16 16.40
CA ASN A 893 -14.01 -12.18 17.09
C ASN A 893 -12.78 -12.86 17.72
N THR A 894 -12.09 -13.70 16.94
CA THR A 894 -10.87 -14.39 17.37
C THR A 894 -9.63 -13.87 16.64
N PRO A 895 -8.42 -13.99 17.22
CA PRO A 895 -7.18 -13.65 16.54
C PRO A 895 -7.00 -14.39 15.21
N THR A 896 -6.37 -13.77 14.21
CA THR A 896 -6.22 -14.33 12.85
C THR A 896 -5.54 -15.71 12.86
N LYS A 897 -4.57 -15.92 13.75
CA LYS A 897 -3.91 -17.21 13.98
C LYS A 897 -4.93 -18.31 14.33
N ILE A 898 -5.88 -17.99 15.19
CA ILE A 898 -6.95 -18.91 15.63
C ILE A 898 -7.91 -19.18 14.49
N LYS A 899 -8.35 -18.14 13.75
CA LYS A 899 -9.20 -18.32 12.56
C LYS A 899 -8.60 -19.29 11.55
N CYS A 900 -7.30 -19.17 11.27
CA CYS A 900 -6.61 -20.09 10.37
C CYS A 900 -6.54 -21.51 10.93
N PHE A 901 -6.36 -21.65 12.25
CA PHE A 901 -6.37 -22.95 12.92
C PHE A 901 -7.76 -23.60 12.89
N THR A 902 -8.82 -22.88 13.28
CA THR A 902 -10.22 -23.31 13.18
C THR A 902 -10.56 -23.73 11.75
N TRP A 903 -10.07 -22.99 10.74
CA TRP A 903 -10.22 -23.36 9.33
C TRP A 903 -9.54 -24.70 8.98
N LEU A 904 -8.33 -24.97 9.50
CA LEU A 904 -7.66 -26.26 9.34
C LEU A 904 -8.44 -27.40 10.01
N VAL A 905 -9.00 -27.16 11.19
CA VAL A 905 -9.83 -28.15 11.92
C VAL A 905 -11.08 -28.52 11.13
N CYS A 906 -11.81 -27.55 10.56
CA CYS A 906 -12.98 -27.83 9.73
C CYS A 906 -12.64 -28.50 8.39
N ARG A 907 -11.45 -28.22 7.83
CA ARG A 907 -10.91 -28.91 6.64
C ARG A 907 -10.30 -30.28 6.98
N ARG A 908 -10.28 -30.68 8.26
CA ARG A 908 -9.61 -31.88 8.79
C ARG A 908 -8.13 -31.96 8.37
N ALA A 909 -7.46 -30.82 8.23
CA ALA A 909 -6.10 -30.70 7.69
C ALA A 909 -5.02 -30.59 8.77
N CYS A 910 -5.39 -30.64 10.05
CA CYS A 910 -4.43 -30.69 11.15
C CYS A 910 -3.57 -31.98 11.09
N LEU A 911 -2.31 -31.89 11.51
CA LEU A 911 -1.36 -33.00 11.51
C LEU A 911 -1.60 -33.95 12.70
N THR A 912 -2.75 -34.60 12.72
CA THR A 912 -3.01 -35.70 13.65
C THR A 912 -2.24 -36.96 13.23
N GLN A 913 -2.06 -37.92 14.13
CA GLN A 913 -1.33 -39.15 13.81
C GLN A 913 -1.98 -39.93 12.65
N GLU A 914 -3.31 -39.97 12.55
CA GLU A 914 -4.02 -40.55 11.40
C GLU A 914 -3.57 -39.90 10.06
N ARG A 915 -3.46 -38.57 10.04
CA ARG A 915 -3.05 -37.81 8.84
C ARG A 915 -1.58 -38.00 8.50
N LEU A 916 -0.72 -38.10 9.50
CA LEU A 916 0.70 -38.41 9.30
C LEU A 916 0.86 -39.84 8.77
N LYS A 917 0.14 -40.82 9.31
CA LYS A 917 0.11 -42.21 8.81
C LYS A 917 -0.33 -42.26 7.34
N LYS A 918 -1.42 -41.57 6.98
CA LYS A 918 -1.90 -41.44 5.59
C LYS A 918 -0.90 -40.75 4.64
N ARG A 919 0.09 -40.03 5.17
CA ARG A 919 1.17 -39.38 4.42
C ARG A 919 2.45 -40.21 4.37
N GLY A 920 2.43 -41.46 4.83
CA GLY A 920 3.55 -42.40 4.76
C GLY A 920 4.46 -42.42 5.99
N PHE A 921 4.12 -41.72 7.08
CA PHE A 921 4.88 -41.83 8.33
C PHE A 921 4.57 -43.15 9.04
N GLN A 922 5.60 -43.91 9.41
CA GLN A 922 5.46 -45.13 10.20
C GLN A 922 5.24 -44.80 11.67
N ILE A 923 3.98 -44.52 12.03
CA ILE A 923 3.58 -44.23 13.42
C ILE A 923 2.33 -45.01 13.80
N VAL A 924 2.24 -45.40 15.07
CA VAL A 924 1.02 -45.97 15.67
C VAL A 924 0.10 -44.82 16.04
N SER A 925 -1.10 -44.81 15.46
CA SER A 925 -2.07 -43.74 15.68
C SER A 925 -2.93 -44.04 16.91
N ARG A 926 -2.65 -43.36 18.02
CA ARG A 926 -3.39 -43.41 19.30
C ARG A 926 -3.54 -42.01 19.87
N CYS A 927 -4.74 -41.69 20.35
CA CYS A 927 -5.04 -40.39 20.94
C CYS A 927 -4.19 -40.11 22.20
N PHE A 928 -3.50 -38.98 22.27
CA PHE A 928 -2.70 -38.56 23.45
C PHE A 928 -3.53 -38.23 24.70
N PHE A 929 -4.85 -38.30 24.59
CA PHE A 929 -5.77 -38.03 25.70
C PHE A 929 -6.35 -39.30 26.30
N CYS A 930 -7.04 -40.13 25.50
CA CYS A 930 -7.66 -41.35 26.01
C CYS A 930 -6.82 -42.61 25.80
N HIS A 931 -5.80 -42.59 24.93
CA HIS A 931 -4.97 -43.75 24.56
C HIS A 931 -5.72 -44.98 23.97
N GLU A 932 -7.07 -44.93 23.91
CA GLU A 932 -7.94 -46.04 23.48
C GLU A 932 -8.26 -46.03 21.98
N LYS A 933 -8.43 -44.85 21.38
CA LYS A 933 -8.89 -44.68 19.99
C LYS A 933 -7.83 -44.03 19.11
N GLU A 934 -7.98 -44.19 17.80
CA GLU A 934 -7.13 -43.54 16.80
C GLU A 934 -7.21 -42.01 16.91
N GLU A 935 -6.08 -41.31 16.78
CA GLU A 935 -6.06 -39.84 16.78
C GLU A 935 -6.56 -39.27 15.43
N THR A 936 -7.87 -39.32 15.24
CA THR A 936 -8.55 -38.65 14.12
C THR A 936 -8.90 -37.21 14.50
N ASN A 937 -9.08 -36.34 13.51
CA ASN A 937 -9.48 -34.94 13.75
C ASN A 937 -10.83 -34.83 14.50
N ASN A 938 -11.80 -35.66 14.14
CA ASN A 938 -13.11 -35.66 14.79
C ASN A 938 -13.02 -36.23 16.22
N HIS A 939 -12.26 -37.31 16.43
CA HIS A 939 -12.05 -37.85 17.77
C HIS A 939 -11.36 -36.84 18.68
N LEU A 940 -10.24 -36.26 18.24
CA LEU A 940 -9.45 -35.31 19.03
C LEU A 940 -10.25 -34.07 19.48
N PHE A 941 -11.05 -33.49 18.57
CA PHE A 941 -11.71 -32.21 18.81
C PHE A 941 -13.18 -32.31 19.28
N LEU A 942 -13.81 -33.49 19.16
CA LEU A 942 -15.23 -33.69 19.50
C LEU A 942 -15.44 -34.85 20.47
N HIS A 943 -15.03 -36.06 20.05
CA HIS A 943 -15.51 -37.32 20.65
C HIS A 943 -14.56 -37.95 21.68
N CYS A 944 -13.41 -37.34 21.95
CA CYS A 944 -12.50 -37.81 22.98
C CYS A 944 -13.09 -37.53 24.35
N ARG A 945 -13.06 -38.51 25.27
CA ARG A 945 -13.60 -38.40 26.64
C ARG A 945 -13.13 -37.13 27.36
N VAL A 946 -11.86 -36.75 27.17
CA VAL A 946 -11.28 -35.52 27.72
C VAL A 946 -11.91 -34.27 27.11
N THR A 947 -11.99 -34.21 25.79
CA THR A 947 -12.55 -33.07 25.06
C THR A 947 -14.06 -32.94 25.31
N SER A 948 -14.80 -34.04 25.39
CA SER A 948 -16.23 -34.04 25.71
C SER A 948 -16.51 -33.42 27.08
N GLN A 949 -15.68 -33.68 28.11
CA GLN A 949 -15.84 -33.02 29.43
C GLN A 949 -15.74 -31.49 29.37
N ILE A 950 -14.93 -30.94 28.46
CA ILE A 950 -14.81 -29.49 28.29
C ILE A 950 -16.03 -28.94 27.54
N TRP A 951 -16.55 -29.67 26.55
CA TRP A 951 -17.83 -29.32 25.91
C TRP A 951 -18.97 -29.29 26.92
N TYR A 952 -19.08 -30.33 27.77
CA TYR A 952 -20.11 -30.41 28.82
C TYR A 952 -20.02 -29.24 29.82
N MET A 953 -18.82 -28.78 30.15
CA MET A 953 -18.62 -27.62 31.03
C MET A 953 -19.24 -26.34 30.46
N PHE A 954 -19.10 -26.07 29.16
CA PHE A 954 -19.73 -24.90 28.54
C PHE A 954 -21.22 -25.09 28.30
N GLN A 955 -21.67 -26.33 28.07
CA GLN A 955 -23.09 -26.66 27.97
C GLN A 955 -23.82 -26.47 29.30
N SER A 956 -23.21 -26.87 30.43
CA SER A 956 -23.82 -26.70 31.76
C SER A 956 -24.00 -25.24 32.15
N ILE A 957 -23.14 -24.35 31.67
CA ILE A 957 -23.25 -22.89 31.90
C ILE A 957 -24.52 -22.33 31.24
N VAL A 958 -24.89 -22.82 30.05
CA VAL A 958 -26.01 -22.27 29.25
C VAL A 958 -27.31 -23.07 29.43
N GLN A 959 -27.26 -24.22 30.12
CA GLN A 959 -28.39 -25.13 30.34
C GLN A 959 -29.13 -25.55 29.04
N ASP A 960 -28.39 -25.63 27.92
CA ASP A 960 -28.94 -26.00 26.61
C ASP A 960 -28.50 -27.42 26.22
N PRO A 961 -29.42 -28.40 26.13
CA PRO A 961 -29.07 -29.78 25.78
C PRO A 961 -28.69 -29.86 24.30
N TRP A 962 -27.42 -30.16 24.01
CA TRP A 962 -26.90 -30.20 22.65
C TRP A 962 -26.11 -31.49 22.35
N VAL A 963 -26.37 -32.06 21.18
CA VAL A 963 -25.73 -33.30 20.70
C VAL A 963 -24.52 -32.97 19.83
N VAL A 964 -23.37 -33.56 20.16
CA VAL A 964 -22.13 -33.37 19.40
C VAL A 964 -22.21 -34.08 18.05
N PRO A 965 -22.11 -33.36 16.91
CA PRO A 965 -22.23 -33.95 15.59
C PRO A 965 -21.00 -34.78 15.23
N GLU A 966 -21.11 -35.59 14.18
CA GLU A 966 -20.03 -36.48 13.77
C GLU A 966 -18.77 -35.73 13.33
N HIS A 967 -18.92 -34.53 12.75
CA HIS A 967 -17.83 -33.79 12.12
C HIS A 967 -17.65 -32.37 12.63
N THR A 968 -16.39 -31.92 12.64
CA THR A 968 -16.00 -30.59 13.15
C THR A 968 -16.59 -29.42 12.35
N ALA A 969 -16.82 -29.60 11.04
CA ALA A 969 -17.48 -28.58 10.21
C ALA A 969 -18.97 -28.45 10.55
N ASP A 970 -19.64 -29.57 10.82
CA ASP A 970 -21.06 -29.59 11.17
C ASP A 970 -21.29 -28.96 12.54
N LEU A 971 -20.35 -29.14 13.48
CA LEU A 971 -20.39 -28.46 14.78
C LEU A 971 -20.60 -26.97 14.62
N LEU A 972 -19.79 -26.26 13.83
CA LEU A 972 -19.97 -24.81 13.68
C LEU A 972 -21.29 -24.45 12.99
N ASN A 973 -21.74 -25.25 12.02
CA ASN A 973 -23.01 -25.00 11.34
C ASN A 973 -24.20 -25.05 12.32
N CYS A 974 -24.20 -26.00 13.28
CA CYS A 974 -25.24 -26.09 14.30
C CYS A 974 -24.91 -25.37 15.63
N TRP A 975 -23.71 -24.81 15.79
CA TRP A 975 -23.29 -24.04 16.97
C TRP A 975 -23.81 -22.60 16.92
N MET A 976 -25.11 -22.44 17.13
CA MET A 976 -25.80 -21.16 17.15
C MET A 976 -26.70 -21.08 18.37
N ARG A 977 -26.52 -20.06 19.24
CA ARG A 977 -27.40 -19.85 20.40
C ARG A 977 -28.75 -19.30 19.93
N ARG A 978 -29.84 -20.00 20.25
CA ARG A 978 -31.21 -19.50 20.12
C ARG A 978 -31.55 -18.74 21.42
N GLY A 979 -31.95 -17.47 21.33
CA GLY A 979 -32.19 -16.62 22.52
C GLY A 979 -30.93 -16.02 23.18
N GLY A 980 -31.09 -15.29 24.30
CA GLY A 980 -30.01 -14.63 25.06
C GLY A 980 -29.63 -13.22 24.59
N SER A 981 -28.89 -12.50 25.44
CA SER A 981 -28.43 -11.12 25.19
C SER A 981 -27.44 -11.04 24.01
N LYS A 982 -27.26 -9.85 23.42
CA LYS A 982 -26.25 -9.64 22.36
C LYS A 982 -24.85 -10.04 22.82
N THR A 983 -24.53 -9.75 24.07
CA THR A 983 -23.25 -10.09 24.73
C THR A 983 -23.08 -11.60 24.85
N GLN A 984 -24.12 -12.29 25.30
CA GLN A 984 -24.13 -13.76 25.42
C GLN A 984 -23.90 -14.47 24.08
N LYS A 985 -24.51 -13.97 23.01
CA LYS A 985 -24.30 -14.50 21.65
C LYS A 985 -22.87 -14.28 21.16
N LYS A 986 -22.22 -13.17 21.54
CA LYS A 986 -20.85 -12.86 21.11
C LYS A 986 -19.83 -13.82 21.72
N TRP A 987 -19.85 -14.06 23.04
CA TRP A 987 -18.90 -14.96 23.67
C TRP A 987 -19.16 -16.44 23.33
N TRP A 988 -20.43 -16.84 23.19
CA TRP A 988 -20.79 -18.22 22.81
C TRP A 988 -20.19 -18.64 21.45
N ASN A 989 -20.11 -17.70 20.51
CA ASN A 989 -19.49 -17.93 19.20
C ASN A 989 -17.96 -18.14 19.26
N LEU A 990 -17.31 -17.79 20.37
CA LEU A 990 -15.87 -17.98 20.57
C LEU A 990 -15.52 -19.36 21.14
N VAL A 991 -16.46 -19.98 21.85
CA VAL A 991 -16.27 -21.24 22.60
C VAL A 991 -15.66 -22.36 21.73
N PRO A 992 -16.16 -22.66 20.51
CA PRO A 992 -15.58 -23.74 19.71
C PRO A 992 -14.11 -23.52 19.35
N SER A 993 -13.77 -22.30 18.96
CA SER A 993 -12.39 -21.95 18.62
C SER A 993 -11.48 -21.97 19.85
N CYS A 994 -12.01 -21.62 21.02
CA CYS A 994 -11.29 -21.66 22.28
C CYS A 994 -10.97 -23.10 22.72
N ILE A 995 -11.97 -23.99 22.68
CA ILE A 995 -11.81 -25.42 23.02
C ILE A 995 -10.81 -26.07 22.07
N TRP A 996 -11.01 -25.92 20.75
CA TRP A 996 -10.11 -26.52 19.77
C TRP A 996 -8.67 -26.04 19.93
N TRP A 997 -8.46 -24.74 20.20
CA TRP A 997 -7.13 -24.20 20.42
C TRP A 997 -6.49 -24.72 21.71
N SER A 998 -7.26 -24.84 22.79
CA SER A 998 -6.78 -25.34 24.09
C SER A 998 -6.42 -26.82 24.03
N ILE A 999 -7.27 -27.64 23.42
CA ILE A 999 -7.02 -29.06 23.16
C ILE A 999 -5.76 -29.24 22.29
N TRP A 1000 -5.60 -28.43 21.25
CA TRP A 1000 -4.42 -28.53 20.38
C TRP A 1000 -3.12 -28.16 21.10
N LYS A 1001 -3.14 -27.12 21.95
CA LYS A 1001 -1.99 -26.76 22.79
C LYS A 1001 -1.63 -27.91 23.74
N GLU A 1002 -2.62 -28.46 24.44
CA GLU A 1002 -2.40 -29.56 25.39
C GLU A 1002 -1.90 -30.82 24.70
N ARG A 1003 -2.50 -31.20 23.57
CA ARG A 1003 -2.02 -32.32 22.74
C ARG A 1003 -0.56 -32.14 22.35
N ASN A 1004 -0.15 -30.94 21.94
CA ASN A 1004 1.23 -30.67 21.56
C ASN A 1004 2.18 -30.67 22.75
N ASN A 1005 1.73 -30.24 23.93
CA ASN A 1005 2.52 -30.36 25.16
C ASN A 1005 2.79 -31.83 25.50
N ARG A 1006 1.77 -32.69 25.41
CA ARG A 1006 1.92 -34.15 25.61
C ARG A 1006 2.81 -34.78 24.56
N CYS A 1007 2.57 -34.45 23.29
CA CYS A 1007 3.28 -35.05 22.14
C CYS A 1007 4.75 -34.63 22.04
N PHE A 1008 5.09 -33.36 22.28
CA PHE A 1008 6.43 -32.82 21.98
C PHE A 1008 7.23 -32.41 23.22
N LYS A 1009 6.55 -32.12 24.34
CA LYS A 1009 7.21 -31.69 25.58
C LYS A 1009 7.12 -32.73 26.69
N ASN A 1010 6.37 -33.81 26.46
CA ASN A 1010 6.05 -34.84 27.46
C ASN A 1010 5.45 -34.24 28.75
N ILE A 1011 4.67 -33.16 28.61
CA ILE A 1011 3.97 -32.47 29.71
C ILE A 1011 2.50 -32.83 29.63
N THR A 1012 1.96 -33.39 30.72
CA THR A 1012 0.55 -33.75 30.86
C THR A 1012 -0.08 -32.91 31.97
N ASN A 1013 -0.95 -31.98 31.61
CA ASN A 1013 -1.64 -31.15 32.61
C ASN A 1013 -2.87 -31.88 33.18
N PRO A 1014 -3.17 -31.72 34.49
CA PRO A 1014 -4.42 -32.17 35.08
C PRO A 1014 -5.64 -31.57 34.37
N MET A 1015 -6.77 -32.29 34.37
CA MET A 1015 -7.99 -31.85 33.68
C MET A 1015 -8.47 -30.46 34.14
N GLN A 1016 -8.40 -30.20 35.45
CA GLN A 1016 -8.77 -28.91 36.02
C GLN A 1016 -7.94 -27.77 35.42
N LYS A 1017 -6.63 -27.99 35.23
CA LYS A 1017 -5.75 -27.01 34.60
C LYS A 1017 -6.08 -26.77 33.12
N VAL A 1018 -6.48 -27.81 32.40
CA VAL A 1018 -6.90 -27.68 31.00
C VAL A 1018 -8.21 -26.87 30.90
N LYS A 1019 -9.16 -27.07 31.82
CA LYS A 1019 -10.40 -26.28 31.92
C LYS A 1019 -10.10 -24.81 32.24
N GLU A 1020 -9.28 -24.54 33.25
CA GLU A 1020 -8.82 -23.19 33.62
C GLU A 1020 -8.17 -22.47 32.43
N ASN A 1021 -7.23 -23.13 31.74
CA ASN A 1021 -6.56 -22.55 30.58
C ASN A 1021 -7.53 -22.18 29.45
N CYS A 1022 -8.60 -22.96 29.28
CA CYS A 1022 -9.65 -22.69 28.30
C CYS A 1022 -10.51 -21.48 28.71
N ILE A 1023 -10.91 -21.40 29.99
CA ILE A 1023 -11.69 -20.27 30.53
C ILE A 1023 -10.89 -18.98 30.45
N ASN A 1024 -9.63 -18.99 30.89
CA ASN A 1024 -8.74 -17.83 30.80
C ASN A 1024 -8.59 -17.35 29.35
N THR A 1025 -8.38 -18.28 28.41
CA THR A 1025 -8.28 -17.93 26.98
C THR A 1025 -9.57 -17.27 26.47
N LEU A 1026 -10.75 -17.75 26.89
CA LEU A 1026 -12.03 -17.17 26.52
C LEU A 1026 -12.21 -15.77 27.11
N PHE A 1027 -11.88 -15.57 28.38
CA PHE A 1027 -11.95 -14.29 29.07
C PHE A 1027 -11.09 -13.24 28.35
N PHE A 1028 -9.83 -13.55 28.06
CA PHE A 1028 -8.93 -12.65 27.35
C PHE A 1028 -9.49 -12.22 26.00
N TRP A 1029 -10.06 -13.15 25.22
CA TRP A 1029 -10.67 -12.80 23.93
C TRP A 1029 -11.94 -11.96 24.09
N CYS A 1030 -12.70 -12.15 25.18
CA CYS A 1030 -13.87 -11.33 25.47
C CYS A 1030 -13.49 -9.91 25.90
N LYS A 1031 -12.42 -9.76 26.71
CA LYS A 1031 -11.91 -8.45 27.14
C LYS A 1031 -11.29 -7.66 25.98
N GLU A 1032 -10.45 -8.31 25.16
CA GLU A 1032 -9.81 -7.66 23.99
C GLU A 1032 -10.84 -7.10 22.99
N GLU A 1033 -12.01 -7.71 22.89
CA GLU A 1033 -13.08 -7.34 21.94
C GLU A 1033 -14.16 -6.44 22.56
N GLY A 1034 -13.99 -6.01 23.81
CA GLY A 1034 -14.95 -5.17 24.54
C GLY A 1034 -16.32 -5.85 24.68
N ILE A 1035 -16.36 -7.17 24.83
CA ILE A 1035 -17.60 -7.92 25.02
C ILE A 1035 -18.07 -7.77 26.48
N TYR A 1036 -17.12 -7.71 27.42
CA TYR A 1036 -17.34 -7.45 28.84
C TYR A 1036 -16.34 -6.40 29.33
N GLU A 1037 -16.78 -5.49 30.20
CA GLU A 1037 -15.96 -4.47 30.89
C GLU A 1037 -15.49 -4.94 32.27
N VAL A 1038 -15.56 -6.25 32.51
CA VAL A 1038 -15.29 -6.83 33.81
C VAL A 1038 -13.79 -7.03 33.99
N ASP A 1039 -13.25 -6.56 35.12
CA ASP A 1039 -11.82 -6.58 35.42
C ASP A 1039 -11.34 -7.87 36.11
N GLN A 1040 -12.25 -8.75 36.54
CA GLN A 1040 -11.90 -10.03 37.18
C GLN A 1040 -12.46 -11.24 36.42
N VAL A 1041 -11.70 -12.34 36.41
CA VAL A 1041 -12.12 -13.63 35.81
C VAL A 1041 -13.28 -14.26 36.60
N VAL A 1042 -13.34 -14.02 37.91
CA VAL A 1042 -14.38 -14.52 38.81
C VAL A 1042 -15.72 -13.85 38.51
N ASP A 1043 -15.73 -12.53 38.38
CA ASP A 1043 -16.90 -11.76 37.97
C ASP A 1043 -17.34 -12.12 36.54
N PHE A 1044 -16.39 -12.43 35.65
CA PHE A 1044 -16.71 -12.96 34.33
C PHE A 1044 -17.41 -14.32 34.42
N LEU A 1045 -16.90 -15.24 35.24
CA LEU A 1045 -17.53 -16.54 35.48
C LEU A 1045 -18.92 -16.42 36.11
N GLY A 1046 -19.15 -15.45 37.00
CA GLY A 1046 -20.46 -15.14 37.54
C GLY A 1046 -21.42 -14.47 36.53
N SER A 1047 -20.87 -13.83 35.49
CA SER A 1047 -21.64 -13.16 34.43
C SER A 1047 -21.94 -14.04 33.19
N LEU A 1048 -21.33 -15.23 33.11
CA LEU A 1048 -21.51 -16.22 32.05
C LEU A 1048 -22.78 -17.04 32.28
#